data_AF-A0A414S9D0-F1
#
_entry.id   AF-A0A414S9D0-F1
#
_cell.length_a   1.000
_cell.length_b   1.000
_cell.length_c   1.000
_cell.angle_alpha   90.00
_cell.angle_beta   90.00
_cell.angle_gamma   90.00
#
_symmetry.space_group_name_H-M   'P 1'
#
loop_
_entity.id
_entity.type
_entity.pdbx_description
1 polymer ?
#
loop_
_entity_poly.entity_id
_entity_poly.type
_entity_poly.pdbx_seq_one_letter_code
_entity_poly.pdbx_strand_id
1 'polypeptide(L)'
;MKKLFMKRHEENWLRIPYEENADPCIITISDSTGKKEIIRMKVSETRVDYWMAYPLKEFSGDDIQAEGPANRWINAIELSDNPEKQRRRELSKSVIQYMPPTGCIQELKGVKKAGEKWILDCVIDPCSMTGIEENQTAMCLVSKDLLHWKREESELPGIESICRKADKWIGDIEQQIEFEEDGKIWILGQTAKKTCEGVAASNAISIPSVFSGEQLKPAAQVDNLRVWVRQWHNEHIDKKFEFLMRFRQGPDVWPEVRLLAPENIVSDIQTKACEVELEMFVGQETEIEFELCGVKWIWKALDQTLNCRGYKMKVPTEKGRLYLHFYRDMAIQELYADRKNAMLIVQDDGPKKEDYKIRSEQVENINNPSFYLQYNAEPYFEIHTNGKTASVICLNIWGLRSTRYEEENRLLIKQEEKGQPLFKSESYTVYENCVEDRIYGEPAAWAVRDGKTVLSPVRAVEEFCWRDTPWGDMTRIQNRTERWDAPEESVYPSLHTKHNVINAAFSLATDIMCQNRNKKYALPGQEGLMNAAVFQREGEGFGSWVRDTCHAAFRCQNLLAPDEARESLSYISEHGFNNGVDCAAMPAIAAWDHYITTGDIQLLYEMLPGIIKYAEEADARYDEEMQLIHATMCLAQDAFEEPENGGYCLGTEITFALMYQDVARICKVTGCYLERIKFWENRAEEMFTSIKEKYWNEEKECFTSGPIGSEAYEKGWWETTGAEMVLWPRFGIATERQRNLFLKTIESNPEAFSEFGINWYPFRKEKNHFWRACWVSWTLGLSEAAGESGNKEFLKKLIYAQVRNVLLNKSFHEVMDVDTGRAWRWPHLPWHAAGFIGFIVNGVFGIRYSEQGIQVHPCILDEFEGAVLDSVPYQNAKFVFEIHGHGDSYTVKLDGNPLEGFFGKEMTGEHKVDIYAHETE
;
A
#
# COMPACT_ATOMS: atom_id res chain seq x y z
N MET A 1 -17.81 42.04 -30.57
CA MET A 1 -18.34 41.90 -29.18
C MET A 1 -17.16 41.92 -28.23
N LYS A 2 -17.31 42.50 -27.03
CA LYS A 2 -16.23 42.70 -26.07
C LYS A 2 -16.72 42.33 -24.67
N LYS A 3 -15.95 41.52 -23.94
CA LYS A 3 -16.20 41.19 -22.53
C LYS A 3 -14.99 41.58 -21.70
N LEU A 4 -15.23 42.24 -20.57
CA LEU A 4 -14.21 42.68 -19.61
C LEU A 4 -14.28 41.81 -18.36
N PHE A 5 -13.12 41.48 -17.81
CA PHE A 5 -12.94 40.68 -16.62
C PHE A 5 -12.01 41.41 -15.66
N MET A 6 -12.38 41.47 -14.38
CA MET A 6 -11.48 41.94 -13.33
C MET A 6 -10.69 40.73 -12.82
N LYS A 7 -9.38 40.72 -13.02
CA LYS A 7 -8.47 39.67 -12.56
C LYS A 7 -8.32 39.83 -11.04
N ARG A 8 -8.67 38.80 -10.26
CA ARG A 8 -8.57 38.83 -8.79
C ARG A 8 -7.29 38.19 -8.24
N HIS A 9 -6.56 37.44 -9.07
CA HIS A 9 -5.39 36.64 -8.70
C HIS A 9 -4.39 36.56 -9.87
N GLU A 10 -3.09 36.33 -9.61
CA GLU A 10 -2.06 36.19 -10.65
C GLU A 10 -2.34 34.99 -11.59
N GLU A 11 -2.91 33.90 -11.06
CA GLU A 11 -3.21 32.65 -11.76
C GLU A 11 -4.66 32.58 -12.25
N ASN A 12 -4.92 33.16 -13.42
CA ASN A 12 -6.23 33.03 -14.07
C ASN A 12 -6.09 32.38 -15.46
N TRP A 13 -7.10 31.60 -15.82
CA TRP A 13 -7.28 31.05 -17.17
C TRP A 13 -8.52 31.67 -17.79
N LEU A 14 -8.50 31.89 -19.10
CA LEU A 14 -9.75 32.09 -19.83
C LEU A 14 -10.31 30.75 -20.24
N ARG A 15 -11.56 30.50 -19.84
CA ARG A 15 -12.37 29.40 -20.34
C ARG A 15 -13.18 29.89 -21.52
N ILE A 16 -12.98 29.26 -22.67
CA ILE A 16 -13.55 29.69 -23.95
C ILE A 16 -14.43 28.56 -24.49
N PRO A 17 -15.72 28.82 -24.77
CA PRO A 17 -16.61 27.80 -25.29
C PRO A 17 -16.22 27.44 -26.72
N TYR A 18 -16.08 26.15 -26.99
CA TYR A 18 -15.62 25.62 -28.27
C TYR A 18 -16.70 24.74 -28.92
N GLU A 19 -16.86 24.88 -30.23
CA GLU A 19 -17.79 24.10 -31.05
C GLU A 19 -17.02 23.47 -32.22
N GLU A 20 -17.02 22.14 -32.30
CA GLU A 20 -16.13 21.39 -33.19
C GLU A 20 -16.42 21.64 -34.68
N ASN A 21 -17.70 21.88 -35.00
CA ASN A 21 -18.18 22.14 -36.35
C ASN A 21 -18.27 23.63 -36.70
N ALA A 22 -17.91 24.53 -35.79
CA ALA A 22 -17.90 25.96 -36.07
C ALA A 22 -16.69 26.37 -36.93
N ASP A 23 -16.87 27.37 -37.79
CA ASP A 23 -15.75 27.98 -38.52
C ASP A 23 -14.79 28.70 -37.56
N PRO A 24 -13.46 28.49 -37.67
CA PRO A 24 -12.48 29.19 -36.86
C PRO A 24 -12.63 30.71 -37.00
N CYS A 25 -12.64 31.42 -35.88
CA CYS A 25 -12.62 32.87 -35.83
C CYS A 25 -11.41 33.39 -35.05
N ILE A 26 -11.17 34.69 -35.17
CA ILE A 26 -10.13 35.37 -34.40
C ILE A 26 -10.77 35.96 -33.15
N ILE A 27 -10.15 35.67 -32.02
CA ILE A 27 -10.38 36.35 -30.75
C ILE A 27 -9.10 37.08 -30.34
N THR A 28 -9.27 38.27 -29.80
CA THR A 28 -8.19 39.07 -29.24
C THR A 28 -8.33 39.08 -27.73
N ILE A 29 -7.27 38.71 -27.01
CA ILE A 29 -7.14 38.90 -25.56
C ILE A 29 -6.21 40.08 -25.33
N SER A 30 -6.60 41.02 -24.49
CA SER A 30 -5.74 42.13 -24.11
C SER A 30 -5.85 42.46 -22.63
N ASP A 31 -4.79 43.03 -22.04
CA ASP A 31 -4.82 43.57 -20.69
C ASP A 31 -4.69 45.10 -20.64
N SER A 32 -4.85 45.67 -19.45
CA SER A 32 -4.74 47.12 -19.20
C SER A 32 -3.33 47.69 -19.38
N THR A 33 -2.29 46.85 -19.45
CA THR A 33 -0.90 47.27 -19.74
C THR A 33 -0.64 47.44 -21.23
N GLY A 34 -1.58 47.01 -22.07
CA GLY A 34 -1.49 47.06 -23.53
C GLY A 34 -0.94 45.78 -24.16
N LYS A 35 -0.69 44.72 -23.39
CA LYS A 35 -0.38 43.41 -23.96
C LYS A 35 -1.59 42.89 -24.72
N LYS A 36 -1.35 42.31 -25.90
CA LYS A 36 -2.39 41.79 -26.78
C LYS A 36 -1.94 40.49 -27.42
N GLU A 37 -2.75 39.45 -27.27
CA GLU A 37 -2.60 38.17 -27.95
C GLU A 37 -3.78 37.92 -28.89
N ILE A 38 -3.50 37.30 -30.03
CA ILE A 38 -4.48 36.96 -31.05
C ILE A 38 -4.55 35.44 -31.13
N ILE A 39 -5.73 34.88 -30.90
CA ILE A 39 -5.97 33.44 -30.95
C ILE A 39 -6.96 33.15 -32.07
N ARG A 40 -6.66 32.14 -32.88
CA ARG A 40 -7.58 31.60 -33.87
C ARG A 40 -8.19 30.31 -33.37
N MET A 41 -9.50 30.26 -33.16
CA MET A 41 -10.15 29.05 -32.65
C MET A 41 -11.62 28.94 -33.05
N LYS A 42 -12.22 27.76 -32.89
CA LYS A 42 -13.63 27.49 -33.19
C LYS A 42 -14.53 27.86 -32.00
N VAL A 43 -14.69 29.15 -31.74
CA VAL A 43 -15.58 29.63 -30.67
C VAL A 43 -17.04 29.24 -30.95
N SER A 44 -17.76 28.81 -29.92
CA SER A 44 -19.18 28.42 -30.02
C SER A 44 -20.08 29.49 -30.63
N GLU A 45 -21.04 29.04 -31.44
CA GLU A 45 -22.13 29.84 -32.04
C GLU A 45 -23.51 29.27 -31.75
N THR A 46 -23.64 27.96 -31.66
CA THR A 46 -24.93 27.28 -31.45
C THR A 46 -24.94 26.35 -30.23
N ARG A 47 -23.78 25.81 -29.85
CA ARG A 47 -23.64 24.88 -28.72
C ARG A 47 -22.22 24.93 -28.16
N VAL A 48 -22.02 24.38 -26.96
CA VAL A 48 -20.69 24.12 -26.40
C VAL A 48 -20.42 22.63 -26.47
N ASP A 49 -19.43 22.25 -27.27
CA ASP A 49 -18.91 20.88 -27.31
C ASP A 49 -17.84 20.69 -26.22
N TYR A 50 -16.93 21.66 -26.09
CA TYR A 50 -15.84 21.64 -25.10
C TYR A 50 -15.60 23.01 -24.48
N TRP A 51 -14.89 23.05 -23.36
CA TRP A 51 -14.33 24.29 -22.81
C TRP A 51 -12.82 24.29 -22.97
N MET A 52 -12.29 25.13 -23.87
CA MET A 52 -10.86 25.32 -24.03
C MET A 52 -10.33 26.27 -22.95
N ALA A 53 -9.09 26.07 -22.51
CA ALA A 53 -8.49 26.87 -21.45
C ALA A 53 -7.21 27.56 -21.93
N TYR A 54 -7.23 28.89 -22.01
CA TYR A 54 -6.07 29.69 -22.38
C TYR A 54 -5.38 30.27 -21.14
N PRO A 55 -4.07 30.06 -20.94
CA PRO A 55 -3.35 30.55 -19.77
C PRO A 55 -3.12 32.07 -19.82
N LEU A 56 -3.41 32.80 -18.74
CA LEU A 56 -3.18 34.25 -18.67
C LEU A 56 -1.88 34.63 -17.93
N LYS A 57 -0.97 33.68 -17.69
CA LYS A 57 0.31 33.91 -16.98
C LYS A 57 1.15 35.05 -17.60
N GLU A 58 0.96 35.26 -18.88
CA GLU A 58 1.72 36.18 -19.69
C GLU A 58 1.17 37.62 -19.65
N PHE A 59 0.01 37.84 -19.03
CA PHE A 59 -0.65 39.13 -18.89
C PHE A 59 -0.50 39.64 -17.46
N SER A 60 0.01 40.87 -17.33
CA SER A 60 0.32 41.51 -16.06
C SER A 60 -0.72 42.55 -15.63
N GLY A 61 -1.66 42.91 -16.50
CA GLY A 61 -2.75 43.83 -16.15
C GLY A 61 -3.81 43.20 -15.22
N ASP A 62 -4.36 44.04 -14.35
CA ASP A 62 -5.45 43.68 -13.42
C ASP A 62 -6.81 43.50 -14.13
N ASP A 63 -6.90 43.92 -15.38
CA ASP A 63 -8.11 43.81 -16.20
C ASP A 63 -7.78 43.00 -17.45
N ILE A 64 -8.58 41.98 -17.73
CA ILE A 64 -8.48 41.17 -18.94
C ILE A 64 -9.69 41.44 -19.81
N GLN A 65 -9.47 41.52 -21.11
CA GLN A 65 -10.51 41.78 -22.09
C GLN A 65 -10.43 40.77 -23.21
N ALA A 66 -11.57 40.18 -23.57
CA ALA A 66 -11.71 39.31 -24.74
C ALA A 66 -12.62 39.96 -25.78
N GLU A 67 -12.15 40.04 -27.03
CA GLU A 67 -12.89 40.57 -28.17
C GLU A 67 -13.00 39.53 -29.28
N GLY A 68 -14.17 39.45 -29.92
CA GLY A 68 -14.40 38.57 -31.07
C GLY A 68 -15.67 38.91 -31.86
N PRO A 69 -16.01 38.13 -32.89
CA PRO A 69 -17.19 38.36 -33.71
C PRO A 69 -18.50 38.33 -32.89
N ALA A 70 -19.49 39.13 -33.29
CA ALA A 70 -20.73 39.28 -32.55
C ALA A 70 -21.67 38.05 -32.63
N ASN A 71 -21.53 37.20 -33.65
CA ASN A 71 -22.27 35.95 -33.80
C ASN A 71 -21.68 34.80 -32.96
N ARG A 72 -20.54 35.01 -32.29
CA ARG A 72 -19.89 34.02 -31.43
C ARG A 72 -20.22 34.30 -29.96
N TRP A 73 -20.20 33.26 -29.14
CA TRP A 73 -20.55 33.34 -27.71
C TRP A 73 -19.42 33.91 -26.84
N ILE A 74 -18.87 35.08 -27.23
CA ILE A 74 -17.82 35.79 -26.48
C ILE A 74 -18.27 36.13 -25.05
N ASN A 75 -19.57 36.40 -24.87
CA ASN A 75 -20.13 36.68 -23.55
C ASN A 75 -20.11 35.49 -22.59
N ALA A 76 -19.93 34.26 -23.09
CA ALA A 76 -19.82 33.05 -22.28
C ALA A 76 -18.38 32.70 -21.87
N ILE A 77 -17.38 33.48 -22.30
CA ILE A 77 -15.99 33.33 -21.83
C ILE A 77 -15.93 33.70 -20.35
N GLU A 78 -15.21 32.94 -19.52
CA GLU A 78 -15.11 33.19 -18.07
C GLU A 78 -13.67 33.05 -17.56
N LEU A 79 -13.37 33.71 -16.43
CA LEU A 79 -12.14 33.45 -15.69
C LEU A 79 -12.29 32.15 -14.89
N SER A 80 -11.22 31.38 -14.80
CA SER A 80 -11.13 30.20 -13.95
C SER A 80 -9.77 30.08 -13.31
N ASP A 81 -9.75 29.69 -12.04
CA ASP A 81 -8.51 29.40 -11.31
C ASP A 81 -7.97 27.98 -11.65
N ASN A 82 -8.75 27.13 -12.32
CA ASN A 82 -8.31 25.81 -12.74
C ASN A 82 -8.96 25.42 -14.09
N PRO A 83 -8.17 25.07 -15.12
CA PRO A 83 -8.71 24.62 -16.41
C PRO A 83 -9.50 23.29 -16.29
N GLU A 84 -9.36 22.55 -15.19
CA GLU A 84 -10.08 21.30 -14.95
C GLU A 84 -11.43 21.49 -14.20
N LYS A 85 -11.67 22.64 -13.55
CA LYS A 85 -12.66 22.81 -12.45
C LYS A 85 -14.16 22.72 -12.80
N GLN A 86 -14.58 22.79 -14.08
CA GLN A 86 -16.01 22.95 -14.40
C GLN A 86 -16.40 22.38 -15.77
N ARG A 87 -16.24 21.08 -15.94
CA ARG A 87 -16.53 20.39 -17.19
C ARG A 87 -17.99 19.92 -17.24
N ARG A 88 -18.77 20.46 -18.17
CA ARG A 88 -20.07 19.86 -18.49
C ARG A 88 -19.77 18.56 -19.27
N ARG A 89 -20.01 17.39 -18.67
CA ARG A 89 -19.97 16.06 -19.33
C ARG A 89 -18.70 15.73 -20.14
N GLU A 90 -17.54 16.30 -19.84
CA GLU A 90 -16.29 15.81 -20.46
C GLU A 90 -15.94 14.43 -19.88
N LEU A 91 -15.51 13.52 -20.75
CA LEU A 91 -15.01 12.21 -20.34
C LEU A 91 -13.69 12.38 -19.58
N SER A 92 -13.39 11.42 -18.70
CA SER A 92 -12.07 11.32 -18.08
C SER A 92 -11.02 11.19 -19.16
N LYS A 93 -9.88 11.87 -19.00
CA LYS A 93 -8.70 11.72 -19.86
C LYS A 93 -7.96 10.42 -19.54
N SER A 94 -6.91 10.16 -20.31
CA SER A 94 -5.93 9.13 -19.98
C SER A 94 -5.41 9.34 -18.57
N VAL A 95 -5.31 8.24 -17.84
CA VAL A 95 -4.85 8.13 -16.46
C VAL A 95 -3.39 7.69 -16.38
N ILE A 96 -2.82 7.07 -17.42
CA ILE A 96 -1.40 6.67 -17.47
C ILE A 96 -0.55 7.52 -18.43
N GLN A 97 -1.07 7.92 -19.60
CA GLN A 97 -0.39 8.84 -20.51
C GLN A 97 -0.68 10.30 -20.13
N TYR A 98 0.29 11.19 -20.41
CA TYR A 98 0.07 12.62 -20.21
C TYR A 98 -0.70 13.23 -21.38
N MET A 99 -1.85 13.83 -21.10
CA MET A 99 -2.58 14.71 -22.03
C MET A 99 -2.57 16.16 -21.53
N PRO A 100 -2.48 17.17 -22.42
CA PRO A 100 -2.57 18.57 -22.01
C PRO A 100 -3.95 18.91 -21.43
N PRO A 101 -4.08 19.98 -20.62
CA PRO A 101 -5.37 20.41 -20.06
C PRO A 101 -6.46 20.66 -21.11
N THR A 102 -6.11 21.26 -22.24
CA THR A 102 -6.98 21.39 -23.42
C THR A 102 -6.13 21.49 -24.70
N GLY A 103 -6.75 21.29 -25.86
CA GLY A 103 -6.11 21.47 -27.17
C GLY A 103 -5.15 20.33 -27.54
N CYS A 104 -3.93 20.66 -27.96
CA CYS A 104 -2.95 19.65 -28.39
C CYS A 104 -1.52 20.02 -28.05
N ILE A 105 -0.67 18.99 -27.92
CA ILE A 105 0.78 19.11 -27.98
C ILE A 105 1.16 19.25 -29.45
N GLN A 106 1.93 20.28 -29.76
CA GLN A 106 2.44 20.54 -31.10
C GLN A 106 3.79 19.85 -31.31
N GLU A 107 4.68 20.02 -30.34
CA GLU A 107 6.06 19.54 -30.42
C GLU A 107 6.60 19.23 -29.02
N LEU A 108 7.35 18.12 -28.91
CA LEU A 108 8.27 17.82 -27.83
C LEU A 108 9.64 18.42 -28.18
N LYS A 109 10.04 19.51 -27.51
CA LYS A 109 11.31 20.19 -27.80
C LYS A 109 12.51 19.47 -27.21
N GLY A 110 12.33 18.85 -26.05
CA GLY A 110 13.45 18.19 -25.39
C GLY A 110 13.24 17.85 -23.93
N VAL A 111 14.06 16.90 -23.47
CA VAL A 111 14.11 16.44 -22.08
C VAL A 111 15.46 16.83 -21.50
N LYS A 112 15.45 17.26 -20.24
CA LYS A 112 16.63 17.56 -19.44
C LYS A 112 16.44 17.08 -18.01
N LYS A 113 17.54 16.72 -17.33
CA LYS A 113 17.54 16.30 -15.93
C LYS A 113 18.10 17.43 -15.07
N ALA A 114 17.37 17.81 -14.02
CA ALA A 114 17.75 18.81 -13.05
C ALA A 114 17.64 18.21 -11.63
N GLY A 115 18.76 17.75 -11.09
CA GLY A 115 18.79 16.96 -9.86
C GLY A 115 18.02 15.65 -10.03
N GLU A 116 17.03 15.42 -9.17
CA GLU A 116 16.17 14.22 -9.20
C GLU A 116 14.93 14.38 -10.11
N LYS A 117 14.79 15.52 -10.80
CA LYS A 117 13.63 15.81 -11.64
C LYS A 117 14.00 15.82 -13.12
N TRP A 118 13.15 15.21 -13.92
CA TRP A 118 13.08 15.37 -15.36
C TRP A 118 12.21 16.55 -15.72
N ILE A 119 12.67 17.31 -16.70
CA ILE A 119 11.96 18.45 -17.26
C ILE A 119 11.77 18.18 -18.76
N LEU A 120 10.54 18.28 -19.23
CA LEU A 120 10.17 18.15 -20.63
C LEU A 120 9.60 19.48 -21.12
N ASP A 121 10.31 20.09 -22.06
CA ASP A 121 9.88 21.32 -22.73
C ASP A 121 9.00 20.96 -23.95
N CYS A 122 7.79 21.50 -23.99
CA CYS A 122 6.80 21.27 -25.04
C CYS A 122 6.31 22.59 -25.65
N VAL A 123 5.88 22.51 -26.91
CA VAL A 123 4.98 23.49 -27.52
C VAL A 123 3.57 22.91 -27.51
N ILE A 124 2.60 23.71 -27.08
CA ILE A 124 1.18 23.35 -27.11
C ILE A 124 0.38 24.39 -27.88
N ASP A 125 -0.76 23.98 -28.41
CA ASP A 125 -1.86 24.89 -28.75
C ASP A 125 -3.03 24.56 -27.81
N PRO A 126 -3.30 25.39 -26.80
CA PRO A 126 -4.32 25.10 -25.79
C PRO A 126 -5.76 25.29 -26.31
N CYS A 127 -5.94 25.90 -27.49
CA CYS A 127 -7.23 26.34 -28.01
C CYS A 127 -7.62 25.66 -29.35
N SER A 128 -6.79 24.75 -29.86
CA SER A 128 -7.05 23.97 -31.06
C SER A 128 -6.74 22.49 -30.86
N MET A 129 -7.62 21.64 -31.38
CA MET A 129 -7.43 20.18 -31.38
C MET A 129 -6.54 19.70 -32.53
N THR A 130 -6.40 20.48 -33.61
CA THR A 130 -5.56 20.14 -34.76
C THR A 130 -4.19 20.81 -34.70
N GLY A 131 -4.08 21.84 -33.86
CA GLY A 131 -2.90 22.69 -33.76
C GLY A 131 -2.85 23.76 -34.84
N ILE A 132 -2.71 25.02 -34.42
CA ILE A 132 -2.54 26.19 -35.27
C ILE A 132 -1.20 26.85 -34.89
N GLU A 133 -0.34 27.11 -35.88
CA GLU A 133 1.00 27.67 -35.62
C GLU A 133 0.95 29.03 -34.91
N GLU A 134 -0.06 29.85 -35.21
CA GLU A 134 -0.19 31.18 -34.63
C GLU A 134 -0.62 31.17 -33.14
N ASN A 135 -1.11 30.04 -32.61
CA ASN A 135 -1.62 29.92 -31.24
C ASN A 135 -0.60 29.29 -30.26
N GLN A 136 0.62 29.04 -30.71
CA GLN A 136 1.59 28.24 -29.95
C GLN A 136 1.97 28.89 -28.61
N THR A 137 1.98 28.07 -27.56
CA THR A 137 2.37 28.47 -26.20
C THR A 137 3.40 27.48 -25.67
N ALA A 138 4.44 27.97 -24.99
CA ALA A 138 5.41 27.11 -24.32
C ALA A 138 4.82 26.48 -23.05
N MET A 139 5.07 25.19 -22.86
CA MET A 139 4.70 24.44 -21.66
C MET A 139 5.91 23.65 -21.15
N CYS A 140 6.15 23.74 -19.85
CA CYS A 140 7.17 22.96 -19.16
C CYS A 140 6.49 21.90 -18.30
N LEU A 141 6.91 20.65 -18.44
CA LEU A 141 6.47 19.53 -17.61
C LEU A 141 7.61 19.02 -16.74
N VAL A 142 7.31 18.65 -15.50
CA VAL A 142 8.24 18.06 -14.55
C VAL A 142 7.75 16.70 -14.08
N SER A 143 8.67 15.76 -13.92
CA SER A 143 8.42 14.41 -13.40
C SER A 143 9.66 13.90 -12.67
N LYS A 144 9.51 13.02 -11.67
CA LYS A 144 10.67 12.31 -11.08
C LYS A 144 11.01 11.02 -11.83
N ASP A 145 10.07 10.49 -12.60
CA ASP A 145 10.15 9.14 -13.18
C ASP A 145 9.72 9.06 -14.65
N LEU A 146 9.63 10.21 -15.34
CA LEU A 146 9.18 10.33 -16.74
C LEU A 146 7.75 9.82 -17.01
N LEU A 147 6.98 9.50 -15.95
CA LEU A 147 5.61 9.00 -16.03
C LEU A 147 4.64 9.98 -15.37
N HIS A 148 4.94 10.40 -14.14
CA HIS A 148 4.10 11.29 -13.33
C HIS A 148 4.30 12.77 -13.67
N TRP A 149 3.94 13.17 -14.90
CA TRP A 149 4.11 14.53 -15.39
C TRP A 149 3.14 15.54 -14.75
N LYS A 150 3.72 16.63 -14.22
CA LYS A 150 3.03 17.81 -13.70
C LYS A 150 3.51 19.04 -14.49
N ARG A 151 2.65 20.05 -14.62
CA ARG A 151 3.06 21.33 -15.23
C ARG A 151 3.93 22.09 -14.23
N GLU A 152 5.05 22.63 -14.71
CA GLU A 152 5.85 23.60 -13.97
C GLU A 152 5.45 25.02 -14.38
N GLU A 153 5.25 25.87 -13.39
CA GLU A 153 4.75 27.23 -13.58
C GLU A 153 5.87 28.27 -13.48
N SER A 154 6.97 27.92 -12.80
CA SER A 154 8.16 28.77 -12.70
C SER A 154 9.09 28.63 -13.91
N GLU A 155 9.79 29.71 -14.27
CA GLU A 155 10.90 29.62 -15.23
C GLU A 155 12.05 28.83 -14.58
N LEU A 156 12.35 27.65 -15.15
CA LEU A 156 13.50 26.86 -14.73
C LEU A 156 14.77 27.36 -15.44
N PRO A 157 15.93 27.41 -14.74
CA PRO A 157 17.18 27.88 -15.34
C PRO A 157 17.55 27.07 -16.59
N GLY A 158 18.11 27.77 -17.58
CA GLY A 158 18.49 27.19 -18.87
C GLY A 158 19.56 26.11 -18.70
N ILE A 159 19.20 24.87 -19.00
CA ILE A 159 20.10 23.72 -19.15
C ILE A 159 19.88 23.19 -20.58
N GLU A 160 20.95 22.75 -21.26
CA GLU A 160 20.86 22.26 -22.63
C GLU A 160 19.98 21.00 -22.74
N SER A 161 19.11 20.98 -23.75
CA SER A 161 18.28 19.82 -24.11
C SER A 161 19.13 18.68 -24.66
N ILE A 162 18.78 17.43 -24.30
CA ILE A 162 19.57 16.22 -24.64
C ILE A 162 18.78 15.25 -25.53
N CYS A 163 17.96 15.74 -26.47
CA CYS A 163 17.14 14.85 -27.31
C CYS A 163 17.64 14.70 -28.76
N ARG A 164 17.44 13.50 -29.31
CA ARG A 164 17.57 13.18 -30.74
C ARG A 164 16.24 12.67 -31.27
N LYS A 165 16.10 12.64 -32.60
CA LYS A 165 14.95 12.02 -33.26
C LYS A 165 15.04 10.50 -33.14
N ALA A 166 13.99 9.86 -32.66
CA ALA A 166 13.90 8.40 -32.58
C ALA A 166 13.16 7.81 -33.81
N ASP A 167 13.27 6.49 -33.99
CA ASP A 167 12.61 5.74 -35.06
C ASP A 167 12.02 4.39 -34.61
N LYS A 168 11.76 4.22 -33.30
CA LYS A 168 11.41 2.92 -32.70
C LYS A 168 9.92 2.63 -32.62
N TRP A 169 9.09 3.68 -32.65
CA TRP A 169 7.64 3.53 -32.70
C TRP A 169 7.11 3.49 -34.13
N ILE A 170 6.21 2.55 -34.39
CA ILE A 170 5.40 2.43 -35.61
C ILE A 170 3.96 2.79 -35.26
N GLY A 171 3.23 3.43 -36.17
CA GLY A 171 1.80 3.68 -36.00
C GLY A 171 1.45 5.16 -35.90
N ASP A 172 0.47 5.48 -35.06
CA ASP A 172 -0.12 6.81 -34.89
C ASP A 172 0.79 7.72 -34.03
N ILE A 173 2.00 8.02 -34.51
CA ILE A 173 3.02 8.85 -33.85
C ILE A 173 3.34 10.08 -34.71
N GLU A 174 3.31 11.27 -34.12
CA GLU A 174 3.71 12.53 -34.79
C GLU A 174 5.20 12.80 -34.63
N GLN A 175 5.68 12.63 -33.41
CA GLN A 175 7.07 12.87 -33.03
C GLN A 175 7.50 11.82 -32.02
N GLN A 176 8.77 11.46 -32.05
CA GLN A 176 9.38 10.64 -31.01
C GLN A 176 10.78 11.17 -30.75
N ILE A 177 11.11 11.27 -29.47
CA ILE A 177 12.40 11.75 -29.00
C ILE A 177 13.11 10.64 -28.23
N GLU A 178 14.42 10.56 -28.39
CA GLU A 178 15.28 9.70 -27.60
C GLU A 178 16.36 10.51 -26.87
N PHE A 179 16.76 10.03 -25.71
CA PHE A 179 17.85 10.59 -24.92
C PHE A 179 18.55 9.48 -24.12
N GLU A 180 19.82 9.67 -23.80
CA GLU A 180 20.61 8.69 -23.07
C GLU A 180 20.83 9.14 -21.63
N GLU A 181 20.61 8.25 -20.67
CA GLU A 181 20.88 8.46 -19.24
C GLU A 181 21.25 7.13 -18.60
N ASP A 182 22.30 7.12 -17.76
CA ASP A 182 22.76 5.92 -17.04
C ASP A 182 23.00 4.70 -17.95
N GLY A 183 23.49 4.94 -19.18
CA GLY A 183 23.74 3.92 -20.20
C GLY A 183 22.49 3.29 -20.81
N LYS A 184 21.31 3.90 -20.59
CA LYS A 184 20.02 3.48 -21.16
C LYS A 184 19.52 4.54 -22.15
N ILE A 185 18.97 4.09 -23.27
CA ILE A 185 18.31 4.98 -24.24
C ILE A 185 16.82 5.02 -23.89
N TRP A 186 16.36 6.19 -23.46
CA TRP A 186 14.96 6.47 -23.15
C TRP A 186 14.25 7.02 -24.37
N ILE A 187 12.99 6.65 -24.57
CA ILE A 187 12.17 7.07 -25.70
C ILE A 187 10.80 7.53 -25.19
N LEU A 188 10.36 8.69 -25.70
CA LEU A 188 9.01 9.23 -25.53
C LEU A 188 8.39 9.47 -26.90
N GLY A 189 7.15 9.04 -27.10
CA GLY A 189 6.35 9.29 -28.29
C GLY A 189 5.27 10.34 -28.04
N GLN A 190 5.07 11.25 -28.98
CA GLN A 190 3.90 12.09 -29.09
C GLN A 190 2.92 11.42 -30.04
N THR A 191 1.72 11.11 -29.56
CA THR A 191 0.71 10.46 -30.38
C THR A 191 0.19 11.39 -31.49
N ALA A 192 -0.35 10.80 -32.56
CA ALA A 192 -1.12 11.50 -33.57
C ALA A 192 -2.26 12.31 -32.95
N LYS A 193 -2.54 13.48 -33.54
CA LYS A 193 -3.65 14.35 -33.12
C LYS A 193 -4.96 13.74 -33.61
N LYS A 194 -5.72 13.14 -32.71
CA LYS A 194 -7.04 12.56 -32.99
C LYS A 194 -8.05 13.06 -31.95
N THR A 195 -9.17 13.58 -32.43
CA THR A 195 -10.26 14.06 -31.57
C THR A 195 -11.01 12.87 -30.99
N CYS A 196 -11.16 12.82 -29.67
CA CYS A 196 -12.03 11.86 -29.01
C CYS A 196 -13.25 12.62 -28.48
N GLU A 197 -14.46 12.15 -28.82
CA GLU A 197 -15.70 12.76 -28.36
C GLU A 197 -15.69 12.89 -26.82
N GLY A 198 -16.04 14.08 -26.33
CA GLY A 198 -16.06 14.37 -24.89
C GLY A 198 -14.70 14.63 -24.25
N VAL A 199 -13.59 14.66 -25.01
CA VAL A 199 -12.25 14.96 -24.48
C VAL A 199 -11.71 16.23 -25.14
N ALA A 200 -11.49 17.28 -24.34
CA ALA A 200 -10.98 18.57 -24.83
C ALA A 200 -9.48 18.56 -25.19
N ALA A 201 -8.87 17.40 -25.44
CA ALA A 201 -7.47 17.25 -25.85
C ALA A 201 -7.31 16.14 -26.92
N SER A 202 -6.42 16.33 -27.90
CA SER A 202 -6.34 15.43 -29.09
C SER A 202 -5.12 14.51 -29.16
N ASN A 203 -4.13 14.69 -28.30
CA ASN A 203 -2.96 13.81 -28.26
C ASN A 203 -2.35 13.70 -26.86
N ALA A 204 -1.43 12.75 -26.73
CA ALA A 204 -0.77 12.43 -25.48
C ALA A 204 0.74 12.19 -25.69
N ILE A 205 1.45 12.09 -24.57
CA ILE A 205 2.81 11.57 -24.48
C ILE A 205 2.69 10.10 -24.05
N SER A 206 3.33 9.18 -24.79
CA SER A 206 3.37 7.75 -24.51
C SER A 206 3.94 7.44 -23.13
N ILE A 207 3.76 6.20 -22.65
CA ILE A 207 4.52 5.76 -21.47
C ILE A 207 6.04 5.78 -21.77
N PRO A 208 6.90 6.01 -20.76
CA PRO A 208 8.33 6.00 -20.98
C PRO A 208 8.80 4.61 -21.38
N SER A 209 9.60 4.55 -22.45
CA SER A 209 10.17 3.31 -22.96
C SER A 209 11.69 3.33 -22.88
N VAL A 210 12.29 2.16 -22.66
CA VAL A 210 13.74 1.98 -22.59
C VAL A 210 14.18 1.02 -23.69
N PHE A 211 15.14 1.45 -24.49
CA PHE A 211 15.83 0.61 -25.45
C PHE A 211 17.13 0.09 -24.83
N SER A 212 17.20 -1.23 -24.59
CA SER A 212 18.36 -1.89 -24.00
C SER A 212 18.49 -3.33 -24.52
N GLY A 213 19.72 -3.80 -24.75
CA GLY A 213 19.97 -5.17 -25.23
C GLY A 213 19.29 -5.48 -26.58
N GLU A 214 19.26 -4.51 -27.49
CA GLU A 214 18.50 -4.54 -28.75
C GLU A 214 16.98 -4.67 -28.61
N GLN A 215 16.44 -4.50 -27.40
CA GLN A 215 15.01 -4.60 -27.10
C GLN A 215 14.41 -3.26 -26.66
N LEU A 216 13.31 -2.83 -27.26
CA LEU A 216 12.45 -1.78 -26.72
C LEU A 216 11.47 -2.37 -25.69
N LYS A 217 11.45 -1.82 -24.48
CA LYS A 217 10.58 -2.25 -23.37
C LYS A 217 9.90 -1.04 -22.72
N PRO A 218 8.74 -1.23 -22.07
CA PRO A 218 8.23 -0.23 -21.13
C PRO A 218 9.26 -0.03 -20.00
N ALA A 219 9.31 1.17 -19.43
CA ALA A 219 10.19 1.45 -18.30
C ALA A 219 9.67 0.77 -17.02
N ALA A 220 10.59 0.30 -16.16
CA ALA A 220 10.23 -0.49 -14.97
C ALA A 220 9.30 0.25 -13.98
N GLN A 221 9.34 1.59 -13.92
CA GLN A 221 8.43 2.35 -13.07
C GLN A 221 6.95 2.23 -13.48
N VAL A 222 6.64 1.77 -14.69
CA VAL A 222 5.27 1.52 -15.13
C VAL A 222 4.64 0.36 -14.34
N ASP A 223 5.45 -0.61 -13.90
CA ASP A 223 5.00 -1.73 -13.06
C ASP A 223 4.36 -1.25 -11.73
N ASN A 224 4.74 -0.06 -11.24
CA ASN A 224 4.19 0.54 -10.02
C ASN A 224 2.73 1.02 -10.16
N LEU A 225 2.17 0.95 -11.37
CA LEU A 225 0.77 1.26 -11.62
C LEU A 225 -0.13 0.02 -11.46
N ARG A 226 0.41 -1.20 -11.38
CA ARG A 226 -0.40 -2.43 -11.24
C ARG A 226 -1.14 -2.43 -9.89
N VAL A 227 -2.43 -2.73 -9.90
CA VAL A 227 -3.27 -2.79 -8.69
C VAL A 227 -3.97 -4.12 -8.47
N TRP A 228 -4.16 -4.90 -9.52
CA TRP A 228 -4.66 -6.27 -9.44
C TRP A 228 -4.17 -7.08 -10.63
N VAL A 229 -4.16 -8.41 -10.51
CA VAL A 229 -3.73 -9.33 -11.58
C VAL A 229 -4.68 -10.51 -11.76
N ARG A 230 -4.92 -10.88 -13.01
CA ARG A 230 -5.54 -12.15 -13.41
C ARG A 230 -4.59 -12.94 -14.29
N GLN A 231 -4.46 -14.23 -13.99
CA GLN A 231 -3.49 -15.12 -14.60
C GLN A 231 -4.16 -16.36 -15.18
N TRP A 232 -3.69 -16.81 -16.32
CA TRP A 232 -4.09 -18.05 -16.97
C TRP A 232 -2.86 -18.79 -17.48
N HIS A 233 -2.85 -20.12 -17.34
CA HIS A 233 -1.72 -20.96 -17.71
C HIS A 233 -2.19 -22.19 -18.49
N ASN A 234 -1.52 -22.50 -19.60
CA ASN A 234 -1.80 -23.67 -20.43
C ASN A 234 -3.26 -23.78 -20.92
N GLU A 235 -3.90 -22.66 -21.23
CA GLU A 235 -5.28 -22.65 -21.75
C GLU A 235 -5.32 -22.98 -23.24
N HIS A 236 -6.04 -24.03 -23.61
CA HIS A 236 -6.27 -24.36 -25.02
C HIS A 236 -7.34 -23.45 -25.62
N ILE A 237 -7.09 -22.93 -26.83
CA ILE A 237 -8.04 -22.04 -27.52
C ILE A 237 -8.71 -22.81 -28.67
N ASP A 238 -9.92 -23.32 -28.42
CA ASP A 238 -10.72 -23.98 -29.47
C ASP A 238 -11.25 -22.99 -30.51
N LYS A 239 -11.73 -21.80 -30.12
CA LYS A 239 -12.13 -20.75 -31.08
C LYS A 239 -11.95 -19.36 -30.53
N LYS A 240 -12.36 -19.16 -29.28
CA LYS A 240 -12.38 -17.87 -28.60
C LYS A 240 -11.89 -18.03 -27.17
N PHE A 241 -11.01 -17.14 -26.76
CA PHE A 241 -10.77 -16.79 -25.35
C PHE A 241 -11.33 -15.39 -25.12
N GLU A 242 -11.93 -15.15 -23.96
CA GLU A 242 -12.49 -13.85 -23.59
C GLU A 242 -12.30 -13.57 -22.10
N PHE A 243 -11.91 -12.34 -21.78
CA PHE A 243 -11.91 -11.84 -20.42
C PHE A 243 -12.43 -10.40 -20.37
N LEU A 244 -13.51 -10.20 -19.61
CA LEU A 244 -14.04 -8.89 -19.26
C LEU A 244 -13.33 -8.38 -18.00
N MET A 245 -12.72 -7.19 -18.07
CA MET A 245 -11.91 -6.61 -17.00
C MET A 245 -12.74 -5.86 -15.93
N ARG A 246 -14.04 -6.13 -15.89
CA ARG A 246 -14.95 -5.75 -14.82
C ARG A 246 -15.59 -7.01 -14.25
N PHE A 247 -15.37 -7.28 -12.99
CA PHE A 247 -15.82 -8.51 -12.35
C PHE A 247 -16.03 -8.29 -10.85
N ARG A 248 -16.63 -9.29 -10.20
CA ARG A 248 -16.78 -9.30 -8.75
C ARG A 248 -16.18 -10.55 -8.14
N GLN A 249 -15.94 -10.45 -6.85
CA GLN A 249 -15.65 -11.59 -6.00
C GLN A 249 -16.94 -12.04 -5.29
N GLY A 250 -17.25 -13.31 -5.43
CA GLY A 250 -18.33 -14.04 -4.77
C GLY A 250 -17.78 -15.10 -3.83
N PRO A 251 -18.64 -15.61 -2.93
CA PRO A 251 -18.23 -16.65 -2.02
C PRO A 251 -18.05 -17.97 -2.77
N ASP A 252 -17.07 -18.76 -2.36
CA ASP A 252 -16.96 -20.18 -2.72
C ASP A 252 -16.67 -21.01 -1.45
N VAL A 253 -16.20 -22.24 -1.59
CA VAL A 253 -15.75 -23.04 -0.45
C VAL A 253 -14.54 -22.36 0.18
N TRP A 254 -14.74 -21.67 1.31
CA TRP A 254 -13.67 -21.00 2.05
C TRP A 254 -12.45 -21.94 2.20
N PRO A 255 -11.22 -21.47 1.92
CA PRO A 255 -10.83 -20.08 1.65
C PRO A 255 -10.90 -19.65 0.16
N GLU A 256 -11.52 -20.44 -0.71
CA GLU A 256 -11.61 -20.12 -2.14
C GLU A 256 -12.64 -19.01 -2.45
N VAL A 257 -12.44 -18.38 -3.61
CA VAL A 257 -13.33 -17.32 -4.13
C VAL A 257 -13.87 -17.70 -5.47
N ARG A 258 -15.11 -17.28 -5.74
CA ARG A 258 -15.67 -17.34 -7.09
C ARG A 258 -15.59 -15.99 -7.74
N LEU A 259 -15.27 -15.98 -9.03
CA LEU A 259 -15.36 -14.78 -9.84
C LEU A 259 -16.74 -14.73 -10.48
N LEU A 260 -17.45 -13.62 -10.23
CA LEU A 260 -18.82 -13.41 -10.69
C LEU A 260 -18.87 -12.32 -11.75
N ALA A 261 -19.91 -12.38 -12.58
CA ALA A 261 -20.25 -11.32 -13.50
C ALA A 261 -20.48 -9.99 -12.76
N PRO A 262 -20.14 -8.85 -13.38
CA PRO A 262 -20.33 -7.54 -12.76
C PRO A 262 -21.82 -7.20 -12.58
N GLU A 263 -22.13 -6.48 -11.51
CA GLU A 263 -23.49 -5.98 -11.24
C GLU A 263 -23.67 -4.51 -11.64
N ASN A 264 -22.63 -3.90 -12.20
CA ASN A 264 -22.56 -2.49 -12.55
C ASN A 264 -22.64 -1.56 -11.34
N ILE A 265 -22.02 -1.97 -10.23
CA ILE A 265 -21.96 -1.21 -8.97
C ILE A 265 -20.54 -0.71 -8.69
N VAL A 266 -20.41 0.22 -7.75
CA VAL A 266 -19.14 0.87 -7.39
C VAL A 266 -18.13 -0.11 -6.78
N SER A 267 -18.61 -1.17 -6.11
CA SER A 267 -17.76 -2.20 -5.51
C SER A 267 -17.26 -3.26 -6.49
N ASP A 268 -17.65 -3.19 -7.78
CA ASP A 268 -17.06 -4.06 -8.80
C ASP A 268 -15.56 -3.79 -8.92
N ILE A 269 -14.77 -4.85 -9.05
CA ILE A 269 -13.37 -4.74 -9.42
C ILE A 269 -13.34 -4.37 -10.89
N GLN A 270 -12.75 -3.21 -11.19
CA GLN A 270 -12.73 -2.63 -12.53
C GLN A 270 -11.42 -1.90 -12.76
N THR A 271 -11.18 -1.51 -14.02
CA THR A 271 -10.05 -0.66 -14.36
C THR A 271 -10.39 0.28 -15.51
N LYS A 272 -9.71 1.43 -15.57
CA LYS A 272 -9.77 2.35 -16.73
C LYS A 272 -8.63 2.07 -17.72
N ALA A 273 -7.48 1.68 -17.20
CA ALA A 273 -6.28 1.33 -17.95
C ALA A 273 -5.84 -0.10 -17.63
N CYS A 274 -5.28 -0.81 -18.60
CA CYS A 274 -4.85 -2.19 -18.40
C CYS A 274 -3.52 -2.48 -19.07
N GLU A 275 -2.86 -3.49 -18.54
CA GLU A 275 -1.69 -4.12 -19.11
C GLU A 275 -2.00 -5.59 -19.41
N VAL A 276 -1.55 -6.08 -20.56
CA VAL A 276 -1.72 -7.48 -20.97
C VAL A 276 -0.38 -8.04 -21.42
N GLU A 277 0.12 -9.05 -20.72
CA GLU A 277 1.27 -9.85 -21.15
C GLU A 277 0.79 -11.23 -21.59
N LEU A 278 1.07 -11.58 -22.83
CA LEU A 278 0.70 -12.86 -23.42
C LEU A 278 1.93 -13.57 -23.97
N GLU A 279 2.19 -14.77 -23.44
CA GLU A 279 2.97 -15.81 -24.10
C GLU A 279 2.01 -16.88 -24.62
N MET A 280 2.05 -17.16 -25.92
CA MET A 280 1.21 -18.20 -26.52
C MET A 280 1.96 -19.08 -27.49
N PHE A 281 1.54 -20.34 -27.58
CA PHE A 281 1.92 -21.23 -28.66
C PHE A 281 0.96 -21.02 -29.84
N VAL A 282 1.49 -20.61 -30.99
CA VAL A 282 0.65 -20.29 -32.18
C VAL A 282 0.21 -21.54 -32.95
N GLY A 283 0.88 -22.67 -32.74
CA GLY A 283 0.53 -23.94 -33.38
C GLY A 283 0.57 -23.88 -34.92
N GLN A 284 -0.47 -24.40 -35.55
CA GLN A 284 -0.67 -24.49 -37.01
C GLN A 284 -1.62 -23.41 -37.52
N GLU A 285 -1.91 -22.39 -36.70
CA GLU A 285 -2.78 -21.31 -37.12
C GLU A 285 -2.10 -20.49 -38.21
N THR A 286 -2.84 -20.24 -39.29
CA THR A 286 -2.38 -19.34 -40.36
C THR A 286 -2.53 -17.88 -39.97
N GLU A 287 -3.49 -17.60 -39.09
CA GLU A 287 -3.84 -16.29 -38.60
C GLU A 287 -4.43 -16.40 -37.18
N ILE A 288 -4.09 -15.44 -36.32
CA ILE A 288 -4.63 -15.29 -34.97
C ILE A 288 -5.05 -13.83 -34.80
N GLU A 289 -6.28 -13.60 -34.35
CA GLU A 289 -6.80 -12.26 -34.07
C GLU A 289 -6.82 -12.02 -32.55
N PHE A 290 -6.29 -10.89 -32.13
CA PHE A 290 -6.41 -10.37 -30.77
C PHE A 290 -7.28 -9.13 -30.81
N GLU A 291 -8.27 -9.04 -29.94
CA GLU A 291 -9.08 -7.85 -29.78
C GLU A 291 -8.93 -7.29 -28.38
N LEU A 292 -8.39 -6.08 -28.28
CA LEU A 292 -8.26 -5.35 -27.02
C LEU A 292 -9.15 -4.11 -27.10
N CYS A 293 -10.23 -4.07 -26.30
CA CYS A 293 -11.14 -2.91 -26.23
C CYS A 293 -11.58 -2.36 -27.61
N GLY A 294 -11.89 -3.24 -28.56
CA GLY A 294 -12.33 -2.90 -29.91
C GLY A 294 -11.23 -2.59 -30.94
N VAL A 295 -9.93 -2.64 -30.56
CA VAL A 295 -8.83 -2.65 -31.54
C VAL A 295 -8.47 -4.09 -31.90
N LYS A 296 -8.55 -4.41 -33.20
CA LYS A 296 -8.18 -5.72 -33.74
C LYS A 296 -6.72 -5.73 -34.19
N TRP A 297 -6.00 -6.74 -33.74
CA TRP A 297 -4.60 -7.03 -34.06
C TRP A 297 -4.52 -8.42 -34.69
N ILE A 298 -4.00 -8.51 -35.91
CA ILE A 298 -4.03 -9.75 -36.70
C ILE A 298 -2.60 -10.24 -36.93
N TRP A 299 -2.23 -11.34 -36.29
CA TRP A 299 -0.94 -12.00 -36.49
C TRP A 299 -1.03 -13.00 -37.63
N LYS A 300 -0.10 -12.93 -38.57
CA LYS A 300 -0.05 -13.80 -39.76
C LYS A 300 1.19 -14.67 -39.72
N ALA A 301 0.98 -15.98 -39.80
CA ALA A 301 2.06 -16.96 -39.70
C ALA A 301 3.01 -16.93 -40.90
N LEU A 302 2.50 -16.64 -42.10
CA LEU A 302 3.29 -16.74 -43.34
C LEU A 302 4.49 -15.79 -43.35
N ASP A 303 4.29 -14.55 -42.92
CA ASP A 303 5.31 -13.50 -42.91
C ASP A 303 5.72 -13.07 -41.50
N GLN A 304 5.15 -13.72 -40.48
CA GLN A 304 5.43 -13.49 -39.06
C GLN A 304 5.23 -12.02 -38.68
N THR A 305 4.07 -11.48 -39.06
CA THR A 305 3.75 -10.06 -38.87
C THR A 305 2.45 -9.86 -38.15
N LEU A 306 2.42 -8.82 -37.32
CA LEU A 306 1.22 -8.32 -36.66
C LEU A 306 0.73 -7.08 -37.40
N ASN A 307 -0.54 -7.09 -37.81
CA ASN A 307 -1.18 -6.01 -38.54
C ASN A 307 -2.26 -5.35 -37.68
N CYS A 308 -2.31 -4.02 -37.69
CA CYS A 308 -3.37 -3.25 -37.03
C CYS A 308 -3.61 -1.94 -37.80
N ARG A 309 -4.86 -1.65 -38.18
CA ARG A 309 -5.29 -0.39 -38.84
C ARG A 309 -4.40 0.08 -40.01
N GLY A 310 -3.85 -0.86 -40.78
CA GLY A 310 -2.97 -0.56 -41.92
C GLY A 310 -1.47 -0.49 -41.58
N TYR A 311 -1.10 -0.46 -40.30
CA TYR A 311 0.26 -0.62 -39.84
C TYR A 311 0.64 -2.09 -39.73
N LYS A 312 1.95 -2.37 -39.88
CA LYS A 312 2.51 -3.71 -39.87
C LYS A 312 3.83 -3.71 -39.13
N MET A 313 4.00 -4.66 -38.22
CA MET A 313 5.24 -4.88 -37.47
C MET A 313 5.64 -6.35 -37.56
N LYS A 314 6.94 -6.61 -37.66
CA LYS A 314 7.45 -7.98 -37.67
C LYS A 314 7.46 -8.51 -36.24
N VAL A 315 6.81 -9.64 -36.01
CA VAL A 315 6.71 -10.28 -34.70
C VAL A 315 6.98 -11.78 -34.89
N PRO A 316 8.27 -12.16 -34.98
CA PRO A 316 8.67 -13.55 -35.20
C PRO A 316 8.38 -14.42 -33.99
N THR A 317 7.99 -15.66 -34.25
CA THR A 317 7.85 -16.67 -33.21
C THR A 317 9.18 -17.34 -32.90
N GLU A 318 9.39 -17.66 -31.63
CA GLU A 318 10.56 -18.41 -31.15
C GLU A 318 10.12 -19.81 -30.72
N LYS A 319 10.53 -20.84 -31.46
CA LYS A 319 10.05 -22.23 -31.24
C LYS A 319 8.51 -22.34 -31.20
N GLY A 320 7.84 -21.55 -32.05
CA GLY A 320 6.36 -21.49 -32.12
C GLY A 320 5.71 -20.65 -31.02
N ARG A 321 6.49 -19.93 -30.20
CA ARG A 321 5.98 -19.03 -29.16
C ARG A 321 5.91 -17.60 -29.65
N LEU A 322 4.78 -16.95 -29.38
CA LEU A 322 4.52 -15.54 -29.65
C LEU A 322 4.44 -14.81 -28.31
N TYR A 323 5.12 -13.67 -28.21
CA TYR A 323 5.12 -12.80 -27.03
C TYR A 323 4.54 -11.44 -27.40
N LEU A 324 3.51 -11.00 -26.69
CA LEU A 324 2.87 -9.71 -26.87
C LEU A 324 2.71 -9.02 -25.51
N HIS A 325 3.04 -7.74 -25.42
CA HIS A 325 2.89 -6.93 -24.22
C HIS A 325 2.16 -5.63 -24.56
N PHE A 326 0.90 -5.53 -24.16
CA PHE A 326 0.04 -4.38 -24.43
C PHE A 326 -0.14 -3.51 -23.20
N TYR A 327 -0.23 -2.21 -23.45
CA TYR A 327 -0.82 -1.22 -22.55
C TYR A 327 -1.99 -0.57 -23.25
N ARG A 328 -3.10 -0.37 -22.53
CA ARG A 328 -4.26 0.36 -23.04
C ARG A 328 -4.77 1.32 -22.00
N ASP A 329 -5.08 2.53 -22.45
CA ASP A 329 -5.81 3.52 -21.68
C ASP A 329 -6.62 4.41 -22.62
N MET A 330 -7.90 4.59 -22.30
CA MET A 330 -8.88 5.24 -23.16
C MET A 330 -8.84 4.72 -24.62
N ALA A 331 -8.31 5.54 -25.53
CA ALA A 331 -8.21 5.32 -26.96
C ALA A 331 -6.80 4.93 -27.40
N ILE A 332 -5.81 4.93 -26.50
CA ILE A 332 -4.40 4.70 -26.81
C ILE A 332 -4.05 3.26 -26.49
N GLN A 333 -3.42 2.58 -27.44
CA GLN A 333 -2.82 1.26 -27.25
C GLN A 333 -1.36 1.26 -27.65
N GLU A 334 -0.52 0.71 -26.78
CA GLU A 334 0.91 0.60 -26.96
C GLU A 334 1.29 -0.88 -26.89
N LEU A 335 2.00 -1.39 -27.91
CA LEU A 335 2.38 -2.79 -28.01
C LEU A 335 3.91 -2.94 -28.14
N TYR A 336 4.47 -3.76 -27.25
CA TYR A 336 5.83 -4.27 -27.30
C TYR A 336 5.80 -5.76 -27.67
N ALA A 337 6.41 -6.13 -28.80
CA ALA A 337 6.37 -7.50 -29.32
C ALA A 337 7.58 -7.88 -30.20
N ASP A 338 8.22 -6.90 -30.84
CA ASP A 338 9.50 -7.08 -31.52
C ASP A 338 10.65 -6.71 -30.59
N ARG A 339 11.87 -7.12 -30.94
CA ARG A 339 13.07 -6.65 -30.25
C ARG A 339 13.30 -5.16 -30.60
N LYS A 340 13.18 -4.76 -31.87
CA LYS A 340 13.64 -3.41 -32.25
C LYS A 340 12.61 -2.30 -32.09
N ASN A 341 11.32 -2.61 -32.27
CA ASN A 341 10.27 -1.61 -32.40
C ASN A 341 9.05 -1.93 -31.53
N ALA A 342 8.26 -0.90 -31.25
CA ALA A 342 6.93 -0.99 -30.67
C ALA A 342 5.89 -0.37 -31.61
N MET A 343 4.62 -0.66 -31.40
CA MET A 343 3.52 -0.09 -32.17
C MET A 343 2.56 0.70 -31.28
N LEU A 344 2.18 1.91 -31.70
CA LEU A 344 1.21 2.77 -31.00
C LEU A 344 0.01 3.02 -31.91
N ILE A 345 -1.20 2.82 -31.35
CA ILE A 345 -2.47 3.03 -32.05
C ILE A 345 -3.35 3.97 -31.23
N VAL A 346 -3.98 4.94 -31.90
CA VAL A 346 -5.00 5.82 -31.31
C VAL A 346 -6.35 5.56 -31.99
N GLN A 347 -7.38 5.25 -31.20
CA GLN A 347 -8.75 5.05 -31.67
C GLN A 347 -9.44 6.38 -31.98
N ASP A 348 -9.70 6.64 -33.26
CA ASP A 348 -10.36 7.86 -33.78
C ASP A 348 -11.76 8.10 -33.17
N ASP A 349 -12.56 7.05 -32.97
CA ASP A 349 -13.92 7.15 -32.43
C ASP A 349 -13.97 7.12 -30.89
N GLY A 350 -12.79 7.11 -30.24
CA GLY A 350 -12.68 6.93 -28.79
C GLY A 350 -13.06 5.52 -28.32
N PRO A 351 -13.23 5.32 -27.00
CA PRO A 351 -13.70 4.06 -26.45
C PRO A 351 -15.08 3.70 -27.00
N LYS A 352 -15.25 2.43 -27.39
CA LYS A 352 -16.55 1.87 -27.80
C LYS A 352 -17.64 2.28 -26.79
N LYS A 353 -18.80 2.71 -27.29
CA LYS A 353 -19.95 3.11 -26.47
C LYS A 353 -20.99 1.98 -26.38
N GLU A 354 -21.66 1.90 -25.25
CA GLU A 354 -22.82 1.03 -25.04
C GLU A 354 -24.03 1.84 -24.56
N ASP A 355 -25.19 1.54 -25.14
CA ASP A 355 -26.45 2.16 -24.77
C ASP A 355 -27.18 1.31 -23.73
N TYR A 356 -27.30 1.84 -22.52
CA TYR A 356 -28.15 1.31 -21.46
C TYR A 356 -29.55 1.91 -21.56
N LYS A 357 -30.48 1.14 -22.15
CA LYS A 357 -31.89 1.53 -22.24
C LYS A 357 -32.60 1.21 -20.94
N ILE A 358 -33.03 2.25 -20.23
CA ILE A 358 -33.83 2.07 -19.01
C ILE A 358 -35.24 1.68 -19.44
N ARG A 359 -35.72 0.55 -18.93
CA ARG A 359 -37.07 0.06 -19.19
C ARG A 359 -37.76 -0.28 -17.88
N SER A 360 -39.06 -0.08 -17.82
CA SER A 360 -39.90 -0.45 -16.69
C SER A 360 -41.20 -1.04 -17.18
N GLU A 361 -41.54 -2.22 -16.67
CA GLU A 361 -42.86 -2.82 -16.92
C GLU A 361 -43.98 -2.10 -16.14
N GLN A 362 -43.64 -1.32 -15.12
CA GLN A 362 -44.58 -0.66 -14.22
C GLN A 362 -44.85 0.80 -14.57
N VAL A 363 -43.93 1.44 -15.31
CA VAL A 363 -43.94 2.88 -15.56
C VAL A 363 -43.74 3.14 -17.06
N GLU A 364 -44.84 3.31 -17.78
CA GLU A 364 -44.85 3.39 -19.25
C GLU A 364 -43.98 4.54 -19.79
N ASN A 365 -43.96 5.70 -19.11
CA ASN A 365 -43.17 6.86 -19.53
C ASN A 365 -41.65 6.66 -19.40
N ILE A 366 -41.18 5.67 -18.62
CA ILE A 366 -39.77 5.29 -18.55
C ILE A 366 -39.34 4.52 -19.80
N ASN A 367 -40.24 3.83 -20.50
CA ASN A 367 -39.94 3.12 -21.75
C ASN A 367 -39.76 4.05 -22.97
N ASN A 368 -39.54 5.35 -22.72
CA ASN A 368 -39.28 6.33 -23.76
C ASN A 368 -37.95 6.02 -24.48
N PRO A 369 -37.92 5.92 -25.82
CA PRO A 369 -36.70 5.70 -26.59
C PRO A 369 -35.58 6.73 -26.31
N SER A 370 -35.93 7.94 -25.86
CA SER A 370 -34.95 8.97 -25.48
C SER A 370 -34.39 8.83 -24.06
N PHE A 371 -34.92 7.90 -23.26
CA PHE A 371 -34.45 7.64 -21.90
C PHE A 371 -33.48 6.46 -21.88
N TYR A 372 -32.28 6.73 -22.38
CA TYR A 372 -31.15 5.82 -22.32
C TYR A 372 -29.93 6.56 -21.81
N LEU A 373 -28.99 5.80 -21.27
CA LEU A 373 -27.70 6.29 -20.81
C LEU A 373 -26.64 5.64 -21.69
N GLN A 374 -25.70 6.45 -22.19
CA GLN A 374 -24.60 5.94 -22.99
C GLN A 374 -23.33 5.95 -22.16
N TYR A 375 -22.64 4.82 -22.11
CA TYR A 375 -21.42 4.62 -21.33
C TYR A 375 -20.29 4.11 -22.20
N ASN A 376 -19.06 4.25 -21.72
CA ASN A 376 -17.94 3.51 -22.33
C ASN A 376 -18.15 2.02 -22.06
N ALA A 377 -17.92 1.19 -23.07
CA ALA A 377 -17.85 -0.24 -22.92
C ALA A 377 -16.72 -0.59 -21.93
N GLU A 378 -16.95 -1.63 -21.15
CA GLU A 378 -15.98 -2.14 -20.19
C GLU A 378 -14.73 -2.65 -20.92
N PRO A 379 -13.52 -2.48 -20.36
CA PRO A 379 -12.32 -3.03 -20.98
C PRO A 379 -12.39 -4.56 -21.05
N TYR A 380 -11.93 -5.13 -22.16
CA TYR A 380 -11.90 -6.57 -22.39
C TYR A 380 -10.72 -6.96 -23.28
N PHE A 381 -10.35 -8.24 -23.21
CA PHE A 381 -9.37 -8.86 -24.08
C PHE A 381 -9.92 -10.17 -24.66
N GLU A 382 -9.76 -10.36 -25.97
CA GLU A 382 -10.17 -11.55 -26.68
C GLU A 382 -9.05 -12.10 -27.57
N ILE A 383 -9.04 -13.42 -27.74
CA ILE A 383 -8.21 -14.13 -28.72
C ILE A 383 -9.12 -14.99 -29.58
N HIS A 384 -9.01 -14.86 -30.90
CA HIS A 384 -9.74 -15.66 -31.88
C HIS A 384 -8.77 -16.45 -32.77
N THR A 385 -9.05 -17.74 -32.94
CA THR A 385 -8.23 -18.65 -33.76
C THR A 385 -9.15 -19.53 -34.63
N ASN A 386 -8.58 -20.23 -35.63
CA ASN A 386 -9.35 -21.24 -36.37
C ASN A 386 -9.44 -22.59 -35.64
N GLY A 387 -8.91 -22.69 -34.41
CA GLY A 387 -9.19 -23.79 -33.49
C GLY A 387 -8.42 -25.08 -33.67
N LYS A 388 -7.21 -25.03 -34.24
CA LYS A 388 -6.43 -26.25 -34.51
C LYS A 388 -5.55 -26.61 -33.33
N THR A 389 -4.61 -25.74 -32.97
CA THR A 389 -3.54 -26.09 -32.03
C THR A 389 -2.99 -24.93 -31.20
N ALA A 390 -3.56 -23.73 -31.31
CA ALA A 390 -3.11 -22.60 -30.51
C ALA A 390 -3.48 -22.75 -29.03
N SER A 391 -2.61 -22.30 -28.14
CA SER A 391 -2.85 -22.29 -26.69
C SER A 391 -2.12 -21.14 -26.02
N VAL A 392 -2.74 -20.56 -25.01
CA VAL A 392 -2.06 -19.66 -24.07
C VAL A 392 -1.07 -20.48 -23.26
N ILE A 393 0.19 -20.05 -23.20
CA ILE A 393 1.18 -20.60 -22.28
C ILE A 393 1.04 -19.88 -20.94
N CYS A 394 1.10 -18.55 -20.99
CA CYS A 394 0.87 -17.67 -19.86
C CYS A 394 0.18 -16.40 -20.35
N LEU A 395 -0.89 -15.98 -19.67
CA LEU A 395 -1.54 -14.70 -19.89
C LEU A 395 -1.70 -14.01 -18.54
N ASN A 396 -1.15 -12.81 -18.43
CA ASN A 396 -1.34 -11.94 -17.28
C ASN A 396 -2.06 -10.67 -17.74
N ILE A 397 -3.11 -10.31 -17.01
CA ILE A 397 -3.85 -9.06 -17.23
C ILE A 397 -3.87 -8.30 -15.92
N TRP A 398 -3.37 -7.06 -15.94
CA TRP A 398 -3.39 -6.16 -14.79
C TRP A 398 -4.33 -4.98 -15.01
N GLY A 399 -5.02 -4.59 -13.93
CA GLY A 399 -5.58 -3.26 -13.81
C GLY A 399 -4.50 -2.26 -13.41
N LEU A 400 -4.54 -1.06 -13.98
CA LEU A 400 -3.59 0.01 -13.72
C LEU A 400 -4.27 1.19 -13.00
N ARG A 401 -3.62 1.73 -11.97
CA ARG A 401 -4.03 2.98 -11.31
C ARG A 401 -3.64 4.22 -12.12
N SER A 402 -4.27 5.32 -11.76
CA SER A 402 -3.92 6.66 -12.25
C SER A 402 -2.54 7.11 -11.76
N THR A 403 -1.86 7.88 -12.61
CA THR A 403 -0.64 8.65 -12.29
C THR A 403 -0.94 9.94 -11.51
N ARG A 404 -2.20 10.19 -11.19
CA ARG A 404 -2.66 11.40 -10.48
C ARG A 404 -3.74 11.02 -9.48
N TYR A 405 -3.69 11.68 -8.33
CA TYR A 405 -4.81 11.69 -7.40
C TYR A 405 -6.07 12.29 -8.06
N GLU A 406 -7.23 11.84 -7.62
CA GLU A 406 -8.52 12.45 -7.95
C GLU A 406 -8.53 13.93 -7.54
N GLU A 407 -9.35 14.74 -8.21
CA GLU A 407 -9.31 16.20 -8.06
C GLU A 407 -9.52 16.67 -6.61
N GLU A 408 -10.48 16.09 -5.90
CA GLU A 408 -10.75 16.41 -4.50
C GLU A 408 -9.54 16.17 -3.60
N ASN A 409 -8.80 15.08 -3.82
CA ASN A 409 -7.63 14.71 -3.04
C ASN A 409 -6.40 15.56 -3.42
N ARG A 410 -6.26 15.92 -4.70
CA ARG A 410 -5.24 16.91 -5.14
C ARG A 410 -5.45 18.26 -4.47
N LEU A 411 -6.69 18.70 -4.26
CA LEU A 411 -6.99 19.97 -3.60
C LEU A 411 -6.60 19.96 -2.12
N LEU A 412 -6.75 18.82 -1.44
CA LEU A 412 -6.25 18.66 -0.07
C LEU A 412 -4.74 18.76 -0.04
N ILE A 413 -4.03 18.02 -0.91
CA ILE A 413 -2.56 18.06 -0.97
C ILE A 413 -2.03 19.45 -1.32
N LYS A 414 -2.71 20.20 -2.21
CA LYS A 414 -2.31 21.57 -2.57
C LYS A 414 -2.36 22.57 -1.41
N GLN A 415 -3.13 22.27 -0.36
CA GLN A 415 -3.22 23.12 0.83
C GLN A 415 -2.10 22.83 1.83
N GLU A 416 -1.33 21.76 1.60
CA GLU A 416 -0.27 21.30 2.48
C GLU A 416 1.10 21.76 1.96
N GLU A 417 1.93 22.28 2.85
CA GLU A 417 3.36 22.44 2.59
C GLU A 417 4.08 21.15 3.00
N LYS A 418 5.03 20.69 2.19
CA LYS A 418 5.82 19.50 2.54
C LYS A 418 6.66 19.79 3.79
N GLY A 419 6.45 19.02 4.85
CA GLY A 419 7.13 19.20 6.14
C GLY A 419 8.61 18.79 6.11
N GLN A 420 9.28 18.91 7.25
CA GLN A 420 10.68 18.52 7.41
C GLN A 420 10.89 17.00 7.36
N PRO A 421 12.06 16.51 6.95
CA PRO A 421 12.36 15.08 6.99
C PRO A 421 12.54 14.61 8.44
N LEU A 422 11.80 13.56 8.83
CA LEU A 422 11.91 12.90 10.13
C LEU A 422 12.86 11.70 10.08
N PHE A 423 12.80 10.96 8.98
CA PHE A 423 13.63 9.79 8.74
C PHE A 423 13.98 9.68 7.27
N LYS A 424 15.24 9.35 6.99
CA LYS A 424 15.76 9.17 5.65
C LYS A 424 16.59 7.91 5.57
N SER A 425 16.28 7.07 4.59
CA SER A 425 17.08 5.93 4.21
C SER A 425 17.50 6.03 2.74
N GLU A 426 18.08 4.96 2.19
CA GLU A 426 18.39 4.92 0.77
C GLU A 426 17.13 4.83 -0.09
N SER A 427 16.09 4.11 0.38
CA SER A 427 14.89 3.83 -0.40
C SER A 427 13.71 4.76 -0.17
N TYR A 428 13.64 5.44 0.97
CA TYR A 428 12.52 6.30 1.27
C TYR A 428 12.89 7.45 2.19
N THR A 429 12.02 8.45 2.23
CA THR A 429 12.09 9.55 3.20
C THR A 429 10.69 9.77 3.78
N VAL A 430 10.61 9.72 5.11
CA VAL A 430 9.41 10.08 5.86
C VAL A 430 9.56 11.53 6.31
N TYR A 431 8.62 12.36 5.90
CA TYR A 431 8.47 13.76 6.30
C TYR A 431 7.33 13.89 7.32
N GLU A 432 7.21 15.05 7.95
CA GLU A 432 6.18 15.31 8.97
C GLU A 432 4.74 14.99 8.49
N ASN A 433 4.46 15.17 7.20
CA ASN A 433 3.14 14.98 6.60
C ASN A 433 3.11 14.14 5.31
N CYS A 434 4.23 13.55 4.87
CA CYS A 434 4.22 12.68 3.69
C CYS A 434 5.36 11.65 3.66
N VAL A 435 5.22 10.62 2.83
CA VAL A 435 6.24 9.59 2.57
C VAL A 435 6.57 9.56 1.09
N GLU A 436 7.84 9.75 0.75
CA GLU A 436 8.37 9.53 -0.59
C GLU A 436 9.15 8.21 -0.62
N ASP A 437 8.88 7.40 -1.65
CA ASP A 437 9.41 6.04 -1.72
C ASP A 437 9.85 5.68 -3.15
N ARG A 438 11.12 5.30 -3.34
CA ARG A 438 11.66 4.98 -4.66
C ARG A 438 11.20 3.62 -5.19
N ILE A 439 10.78 2.72 -4.31
CA ILE A 439 10.45 1.33 -4.65
C ILE A 439 9.02 1.23 -5.16
N TYR A 440 8.06 1.78 -4.42
CA TYR A 440 6.68 1.92 -4.85
C TYR A 440 6.47 3.08 -5.83
N GLY A 441 7.42 4.01 -5.90
CA GLY A 441 7.42 5.13 -6.84
C GLY A 441 6.39 6.22 -6.52
N GLU A 442 6.29 7.17 -7.45
CA GLU A 442 5.38 8.30 -7.35
C GLU A 442 3.89 7.90 -7.46
N PRO A 443 2.97 8.79 -7.01
CA PRO A 443 3.22 10.00 -6.19
C PRO A 443 3.59 9.64 -4.74
N ALA A 444 4.03 10.63 -3.94
CA ALA A 444 4.17 10.47 -2.49
C ALA A 444 2.82 10.13 -1.80
N ALA A 445 2.85 9.42 -0.67
CA ALA A 445 1.70 9.25 0.22
C ALA A 445 1.63 10.40 1.22
N TRP A 446 0.45 10.97 1.46
CA TRP A 446 0.24 12.14 2.31
C TRP A 446 -0.63 11.83 3.52
N ALA A 447 -0.28 12.39 4.67
CA ALA A 447 -1.10 12.44 5.87
C ALA A 447 -1.52 13.91 6.09
N VAL A 448 -2.80 14.20 5.85
CA VAL A 448 -3.37 15.56 5.88
C VAL A 448 -4.39 15.67 7.00
N ARG A 449 -4.82 16.91 7.32
CA ARG A 449 -5.80 17.17 8.39
C ARG A 449 -5.39 16.55 9.73
N ASP A 450 -4.20 16.91 10.21
CA ASP A 450 -3.61 16.41 11.47
C ASP A 450 -3.41 14.89 11.52
N GLY A 451 -3.31 14.23 10.35
CA GLY A 451 -3.19 12.78 10.22
C GLY A 451 -4.53 12.03 10.19
N LYS A 452 -5.66 12.74 10.17
CA LYS A 452 -7.00 12.12 10.07
C LYS A 452 -7.35 11.62 8.67
N THR A 453 -6.61 12.03 7.65
CA THR A 453 -6.81 11.54 6.28
C THR A 453 -5.48 11.12 5.69
N VAL A 454 -5.42 9.91 5.15
CA VAL A 454 -4.27 9.39 4.38
C VAL A 454 -4.64 9.30 2.91
N LEU A 455 -3.83 9.93 2.06
CA LEU A 455 -3.93 9.89 0.61
C LEU A 455 -2.74 9.12 0.07
N SER A 456 -2.97 7.91 -0.42
CA SER A 456 -1.98 7.07 -1.08
C SER A 456 -2.69 6.22 -2.13
N PRO A 457 -2.20 6.15 -3.37
CA PRO A 457 -2.77 5.23 -4.35
C PRO A 457 -2.69 3.78 -3.89
N VAL A 458 -3.43 2.88 -4.54
CA VAL A 458 -3.27 1.44 -4.33
C VAL A 458 -1.89 1.02 -4.84
N ARG A 459 -1.13 0.30 -4.00
CA ARG A 459 0.29 -0.03 -4.25
C ARG A 459 0.61 -1.52 -4.20
N ALA A 460 -0.14 -2.28 -3.41
CA ALA A 460 -0.14 -3.73 -3.49
C ALA A 460 -0.88 -4.19 -4.75
N VAL A 461 -0.52 -5.35 -5.28
CA VAL A 461 -1.23 -5.99 -6.40
C VAL A 461 -2.12 -7.06 -5.82
N GLU A 462 -3.44 -6.90 -5.95
CA GLU A 462 -4.40 -7.91 -5.55
C GLU A 462 -4.35 -9.11 -6.52
N GLU A 463 -4.19 -10.31 -5.96
CA GLU A 463 -4.19 -11.57 -6.70
C GLU A 463 -5.56 -12.24 -6.55
N PHE A 464 -5.97 -13.06 -7.52
CA PHE A 464 -7.24 -13.84 -7.47
C PHE A 464 -7.02 -15.34 -7.69
N CYS A 465 -5.76 -15.77 -7.67
CA CYS A 465 -5.35 -17.16 -7.77
C CYS A 465 -4.30 -17.41 -6.69
N TRP A 466 -4.31 -18.61 -6.11
CA TRP A 466 -3.22 -19.06 -5.26
C TRP A 466 -1.95 -19.23 -6.09
N ARG A 467 -0.81 -18.81 -5.53
CA ARG A 467 0.50 -19.08 -6.11
C ARG A 467 0.81 -20.57 -6.03
N ASP A 468 1.45 -21.09 -7.08
CA ASP A 468 1.93 -22.47 -7.15
C ASP A 468 3.18 -22.66 -6.26
N THR A 469 2.93 -22.69 -4.96
CA THR A 469 3.92 -22.92 -3.91
C THR A 469 3.38 -24.00 -2.97
N PRO A 470 4.24 -24.78 -2.29
CA PRO A 470 3.79 -25.80 -1.34
C PRO A 470 2.93 -25.27 -0.19
N TRP A 471 2.97 -23.96 0.06
CA TRP A 471 2.34 -23.32 1.22
C TRP A 471 1.07 -22.53 0.87
N GLY A 472 0.81 -22.27 -0.41
CA GLY A 472 -0.36 -21.51 -0.88
C GLY A 472 -0.33 -20.05 -0.44
N ASP A 473 -0.06 -19.14 -1.37
CA ASP A 473 0.03 -17.70 -1.07
C ASP A 473 -0.78 -16.85 -2.05
N MET A 474 -1.31 -15.73 -1.55
CA MET A 474 -1.98 -14.71 -2.36
C MET A 474 -2.06 -13.38 -1.63
N THR A 475 -2.09 -12.29 -2.36
CA THR A 475 -2.21 -10.92 -1.85
C THR A 475 -3.64 -10.43 -2.00
N ARG A 476 -4.22 -9.92 -0.91
CA ARG A 476 -5.57 -9.32 -0.90
C ARG A 476 -5.52 -7.85 -0.51
N ILE A 477 -6.54 -7.08 -0.92
CA ILE A 477 -6.65 -5.64 -0.66
C ILE A 477 -8.08 -5.30 -0.23
N GLN A 478 -8.21 -4.65 0.93
CA GLN A 478 -9.51 -4.15 1.42
C GLN A 478 -9.84 -2.77 0.86
N ASN A 479 -8.93 -1.81 1.01
CA ASN A 479 -9.12 -0.45 0.52
C ASN A 479 -8.57 -0.30 -0.90
N ARG A 480 -9.46 -0.42 -1.90
CA ARG A 480 -9.14 -0.23 -3.33
C ARG A 480 -9.20 1.25 -3.79
N THR A 481 -9.33 2.19 -2.86
CA THR A 481 -9.33 3.63 -3.16
C THR A 481 -7.97 4.24 -2.83
N GLU A 482 -7.78 5.49 -3.23
CA GLU A 482 -6.58 6.26 -2.88
C GLU A 482 -6.67 6.98 -1.52
N ARG A 483 -7.78 6.80 -0.78
CA ARG A 483 -8.07 7.57 0.42
C ARG A 483 -8.46 6.67 1.60
N TRP A 484 -7.99 7.05 2.77
CA TRP A 484 -8.47 6.56 4.06
C TRP A 484 -8.75 7.76 4.95
N ASP A 485 -9.83 7.70 5.71
CA ASP A 485 -10.19 8.69 6.72
C ASP A 485 -10.32 7.96 8.06
N ALA A 486 -9.74 8.56 9.10
CA ALA A 486 -9.84 8.06 10.45
C ALA A 486 -11.31 8.03 10.91
N PRO A 487 -11.73 7.00 11.67
CA PRO A 487 -13.05 6.96 12.25
C PRO A 487 -13.25 8.14 13.22
N GLU A 488 -14.49 8.63 13.33
CA GLU A 488 -14.83 9.74 14.24
C GLU A 488 -14.66 9.38 15.72
N GLU A 489 -14.94 8.12 16.06
CA GLU A 489 -14.81 7.56 17.40
C GLU A 489 -13.97 6.28 17.33
N SER A 490 -13.12 6.07 18.35
CA SER A 490 -12.34 4.86 18.53
C SER A 490 -12.45 4.42 19.98
N VAL A 491 -12.55 3.10 20.20
CA VAL A 491 -12.47 2.49 21.54
C VAL A 491 -11.03 2.39 22.04
N TYR A 492 -10.06 2.53 21.14
CA TYR A 492 -8.64 2.54 21.49
C TYR A 492 -8.18 3.95 21.90
N PRO A 493 -7.15 4.06 22.76
CA PRO A 493 -6.44 5.29 23.07
C PRO A 493 -6.05 6.06 21.81
N SER A 494 -5.97 7.39 21.92
CA SER A 494 -5.53 8.23 20.81
C SER A 494 -4.11 8.73 21.04
N LEU A 495 -3.33 8.78 19.96
CA LEU A 495 -2.01 9.38 19.95
C LEU A 495 -2.07 10.72 19.24
N HIS A 496 -1.59 11.77 19.91
CA HIS A 496 -1.37 13.07 19.30
C HIS A 496 0.11 13.44 19.36
N THR A 497 0.67 13.79 18.20
CA THR A 497 2.00 14.36 18.03
C THR A 497 1.90 15.57 17.09
N LYS A 498 2.98 16.36 17.01
CA LYS A 498 3.12 17.44 16.02
C LYS A 498 3.28 16.93 14.57
N HIS A 499 3.40 15.62 14.35
CA HIS A 499 3.67 15.01 13.05
C HIS A 499 2.49 14.17 12.54
N ASN A 500 1.87 14.62 11.45
CA ASN A 500 0.69 13.98 10.86
C ASN A 500 0.94 12.51 10.49
N VAL A 501 2.14 12.16 10.00
CA VAL A 501 2.44 10.77 9.60
C VAL A 501 2.42 9.79 10.77
N ILE A 502 2.84 10.21 11.96
CA ILE A 502 2.84 9.37 13.16
C ILE A 502 1.40 9.21 13.67
N ASN A 503 0.66 10.32 13.73
CA ASN A 503 -0.77 10.32 14.12
C ASN A 503 -1.59 9.41 13.21
N ALA A 504 -1.38 9.53 11.89
CA ALA A 504 -2.05 8.73 10.88
C ALA A 504 -1.71 7.24 11.00
N ALA A 505 -0.42 6.90 11.17
CA ALA A 505 0.02 5.52 11.29
C ALA A 505 -0.60 4.84 12.53
N PHE A 506 -0.61 5.53 13.68
CA PHE A 506 -1.22 5.02 14.90
C PHE A 506 -2.74 4.87 14.75
N SER A 507 -3.41 5.87 14.17
CA SER A 507 -4.86 5.84 13.94
C SER A 507 -5.28 4.72 12.98
N LEU A 508 -4.51 4.48 11.91
CA LEU A 508 -4.67 3.34 11.01
C LEU A 508 -4.52 2.01 11.74
N ALA A 509 -3.52 1.89 12.63
CA ALA A 509 -3.32 0.68 13.43
C ALA A 509 -4.53 0.38 14.32
N THR A 510 -5.04 1.38 15.03
CA THR A 510 -6.23 1.22 15.89
C THR A 510 -7.51 0.96 15.08
N ASP A 511 -7.68 1.59 13.92
CA ASP A 511 -8.82 1.33 13.04
C ASP A 511 -8.80 -0.11 12.51
N ILE A 512 -7.63 -0.63 12.12
CA ILE A 512 -7.48 -2.04 11.72
C ILE A 512 -7.87 -2.99 12.86
N MET A 513 -7.47 -2.69 14.09
CA MET A 513 -7.88 -3.48 15.26
C MET A 513 -9.40 -3.48 15.44
N CYS A 514 -10.07 -2.33 15.30
CA CYS A 514 -11.53 -2.23 15.32
C CYS A 514 -12.19 -3.00 14.17
N GLN A 515 -11.68 -2.86 12.95
CA GLN A 515 -12.25 -3.50 11.76
C GLN A 515 -12.19 -5.03 11.82
N ASN A 516 -11.18 -5.61 12.46
CA ASN A 516 -11.08 -7.06 12.62
C ASN A 516 -12.15 -7.67 13.53
N ARG A 517 -12.86 -6.87 14.33
CA ARG A 517 -14.05 -7.30 15.10
C ARG A 517 -15.37 -6.98 14.40
N ASN A 518 -15.33 -6.31 13.25
CA ASN A 518 -16.55 -5.93 12.56
C ASN A 518 -17.30 -7.19 12.07
N LYS A 519 -18.54 -7.35 12.56
CA LYS A 519 -19.43 -8.47 12.24
C LYS A 519 -19.62 -8.67 10.73
N LYS A 520 -19.46 -7.60 9.95
CA LYS A 520 -19.47 -7.62 8.48
C LYS A 520 -18.45 -8.59 7.90
N TYR A 521 -17.31 -8.82 8.54
CA TYR A 521 -16.26 -9.71 8.04
C TYR A 521 -16.21 -11.06 8.76
N ALA A 522 -17.02 -11.26 9.81
CA ALA A 522 -16.97 -12.49 10.60
C ALA A 522 -17.38 -13.72 9.79
N LEU A 523 -16.74 -14.85 10.07
CA LEU A 523 -17.26 -16.16 9.68
C LEU A 523 -18.55 -16.46 10.49
N PRO A 524 -19.47 -17.30 9.95
CA PRO A 524 -20.70 -17.65 10.66
C PRO A 524 -20.44 -18.18 12.07
N GLY A 525 -21.09 -17.58 13.07
CA GLY A 525 -20.93 -17.96 14.48
C GLY A 525 -19.75 -17.30 15.21
N GLN A 526 -19.03 -16.39 14.56
CA GLN A 526 -17.90 -15.63 15.12
C GLN A 526 -18.17 -14.11 15.10
N GLU A 527 -19.43 -13.70 15.07
CA GLU A 527 -19.83 -12.30 14.93
C GLU A 527 -19.39 -11.45 16.15
N GLY A 528 -18.43 -10.53 15.93
CA GLY A 528 -17.91 -9.66 16.98
C GLY A 528 -16.64 -10.20 17.64
N LEU A 529 -16.19 -11.39 17.24
CA LEU A 529 -14.89 -11.91 17.63
C LEU A 529 -13.80 -11.34 16.74
N MET A 530 -12.58 -11.32 17.26
CA MET A 530 -11.38 -10.92 16.53
C MET A 530 -11.10 -11.92 15.41
N ASN A 531 -10.99 -11.42 14.18
CA ASN A 531 -10.51 -12.19 13.04
C ASN A 531 -8.98 -12.13 12.99
N ALA A 532 -8.32 -13.21 12.56
CA ALA A 532 -6.88 -13.23 12.32
C ALA A 532 -6.47 -12.29 11.17
N ALA A 533 -7.38 -12.02 10.24
CA ALA A 533 -7.28 -10.95 9.24
C ALA A 533 -8.65 -10.65 8.65
N VAL A 534 -8.81 -9.44 8.12
CA VAL A 534 -9.86 -9.14 7.12
C VAL A 534 -9.38 -9.68 5.77
N PHE A 535 -9.34 -11.02 5.66
CA PHE A 535 -8.69 -11.73 4.58
C PHE A 535 -9.39 -11.54 3.23
N GLN A 536 -10.72 -11.70 3.17
CA GLN A 536 -11.48 -11.56 1.93
C GLN A 536 -12.53 -10.46 1.99
N ARG A 537 -13.80 -10.76 1.67
CA ARG A 537 -14.89 -9.77 1.63
C ARG A 537 -15.80 -9.93 2.85
N GLU A 538 -16.92 -9.22 2.81
CA GLU A 538 -17.96 -9.33 3.84
C GLU A 538 -18.39 -10.80 4.01
N GLY A 539 -18.39 -11.30 5.25
CA GLY A 539 -18.70 -12.66 5.64
C GLY A 539 -17.57 -13.67 5.44
N GLU A 540 -16.40 -13.24 4.97
CA GLU A 540 -15.28 -14.11 4.57
C GLU A 540 -13.93 -13.64 5.18
N GLY A 541 -13.98 -13.22 6.45
CA GLY A 541 -12.78 -13.02 7.25
C GLY A 541 -12.01 -14.30 7.48
N PHE A 542 -10.87 -14.20 8.15
CA PHE A 542 -10.00 -15.35 8.38
C PHE A 542 -10.37 -16.18 9.61
N GLY A 543 -11.38 -15.75 10.37
CA GLY A 543 -11.84 -16.39 11.59
C GLY A 543 -10.92 -16.16 12.79
N SER A 544 -11.33 -16.64 13.97
CA SER A 544 -10.60 -16.45 15.23
C SER A 544 -9.57 -17.56 15.48
N TRP A 545 -8.29 -17.19 15.41
CA TRP A 545 -7.16 -18.10 15.58
C TRP A 545 -6.57 -17.93 16.98
N VAL A 546 -6.16 -19.03 17.61
CA VAL A 546 -5.65 -19.02 18.99
C VAL A 546 -4.43 -18.12 19.11
N ARG A 547 -3.43 -18.33 18.25
CA ARG A 547 -2.16 -17.58 18.25
C ARG A 547 -2.39 -16.09 18.00
N ASP A 548 -3.03 -15.75 16.87
CA ASP A 548 -3.24 -14.36 16.44
C ASP A 548 -4.02 -13.56 17.48
N THR A 549 -5.08 -14.14 18.05
CA THR A 549 -5.90 -13.49 19.08
C THR A 549 -5.10 -13.26 20.36
N CYS A 550 -4.36 -14.27 20.84
CA CYS A 550 -3.52 -14.15 22.03
C CYS A 550 -2.42 -13.10 21.84
N HIS A 551 -1.72 -13.11 20.69
CA HIS A 551 -0.68 -12.12 20.42
C HIS A 551 -1.25 -10.70 20.30
N ALA A 552 -2.37 -10.50 19.61
CA ALA A 552 -3.03 -9.19 19.59
C ALA A 552 -3.38 -8.73 21.01
N ALA A 553 -3.89 -9.64 21.85
CA ALA A 553 -4.24 -9.41 23.24
C ALA A 553 -3.06 -8.94 24.09
N PHE A 554 -2.04 -9.78 24.32
CA PHE A 554 -0.99 -9.45 25.29
C PHE A 554 0.03 -8.43 24.77
N ARG A 555 0.09 -8.17 23.47
CA ARG A 555 0.99 -7.15 22.89
C ARG A 555 0.47 -5.73 23.12
N CYS A 556 -0.83 -5.49 22.95
CA CYS A 556 -1.39 -4.17 23.21
C CYS A 556 -2.86 -4.19 23.61
N GLN A 557 -3.68 -5.10 23.10
CA GLN A 557 -5.13 -4.95 23.18
C GLN A 557 -5.66 -5.12 24.61
N ASN A 558 -5.10 -6.01 25.42
CA ASN A 558 -5.47 -6.15 26.84
C ASN A 558 -5.23 -4.85 27.62
N LEU A 559 -4.17 -4.11 27.30
CA LEU A 559 -3.91 -2.82 27.92
C LEU A 559 -4.79 -1.71 27.34
N LEU A 560 -4.98 -1.67 26.03
CA LEU A 560 -5.55 -0.50 25.35
C LEU A 560 -7.06 -0.59 25.14
N ALA A 561 -7.59 -1.78 24.90
CA ALA A 561 -9.02 -2.02 24.70
C ALA A 561 -9.42 -3.41 25.23
N PRO A 562 -9.30 -3.65 26.54
CA PRO A 562 -9.50 -4.98 27.14
C PRO A 562 -10.89 -5.57 26.86
N ASP A 563 -11.93 -4.75 26.90
CA ASP A 563 -13.31 -5.18 26.64
C ASP A 563 -13.46 -5.75 25.22
N GLU A 564 -12.68 -5.26 24.27
CA GLU A 564 -12.66 -5.74 22.89
C GLU A 564 -11.95 -7.09 22.75
N ALA A 565 -11.01 -7.41 23.64
CA ALA A 565 -10.29 -8.69 23.63
C ALA A 565 -11.06 -9.80 24.34
N ARG A 566 -11.77 -9.48 25.42
CA ARG A 566 -12.31 -10.43 26.40
C ARG A 566 -13.11 -11.58 25.78
N GLU A 567 -14.10 -11.27 24.94
CA GLU A 567 -14.97 -12.29 24.32
C GLU A 567 -14.18 -13.20 23.36
N SER A 568 -13.23 -12.63 22.62
CA SER A 568 -12.37 -13.39 21.70
C SER A 568 -11.45 -14.34 22.47
N LEU A 569 -10.88 -13.91 23.60
CA LEU A 569 -10.04 -14.74 24.48
C LEU A 569 -10.83 -15.92 25.08
N SER A 570 -12.04 -15.66 25.58
CA SER A 570 -12.94 -16.69 26.10
C SER A 570 -13.33 -17.71 25.01
N TYR A 571 -13.60 -17.24 23.78
CA TYR A 571 -13.93 -18.13 22.66
C TYR A 571 -12.76 -19.03 22.25
N ILE A 572 -11.56 -18.44 22.03
CA ILE A 572 -10.43 -19.16 21.46
C ILE A 572 -9.86 -20.24 22.39
N SER A 573 -10.06 -20.15 23.71
CA SER A 573 -9.54 -21.15 24.65
C SER A 573 -10.11 -22.56 24.42
N GLU A 574 -11.28 -22.66 23.80
CA GLU A 574 -11.93 -23.96 23.51
C GLU A 574 -12.29 -24.15 22.03
N HIS A 575 -12.53 -23.06 21.28
CA HIS A 575 -13.10 -23.11 19.93
C HIS A 575 -12.23 -22.47 18.85
N GLY A 576 -11.08 -21.89 19.23
CA GLY A 576 -10.18 -21.23 18.29
C GLY A 576 -9.49 -22.21 17.36
N PHE A 577 -9.13 -21.74 16.16
CA PHE A 577 -8.30 -22.53 15.26
C PHE A 577 -6.87 -22.64 15.82
N ASN A 578 -6.41 -23.86 16.07
CA ASN A 578 -5.05 -24.18 16.50
C ASN A 578 -4.27 -24.71 15.29
N ASN A 579 -3.25 -23.96 14.88
CA ASN A 579 -2.47 -24.21 13.67
C ASN A 579 -0.97 -24.38 13.90
N GLY A 580 -0.50 -24.35 15.15
CA GLY A 580 0.93 -24.38 15.45
C GLY A 580 1.26 -25.08 16.75
N VAL A 581 2.51 -25.55 16.89
CA VAL A 581 3.00 -26.27 18.07
C VAL A 581 2.95 -25.43 19.36
N ASP A 582 2.97 -24.12 19.20
CA ASP A 582 2.98 -23.06 20.21
C ASP A 582 1.60 -22.66 20.71
N CYS A 583 0.54 -22.95 19.95
CA CYS A 583 -0.83 -22.53 20.28
C CYS A 583 -1.29 -23.01 21.67
N ALA A 584 -0.80 -24.15 22.14
CA ALA A 584 -1.11 -24.66 23.48
C ALA A 584 -0.61 -23.73 24.61
N ALA A 585 0.49 -23.02 24.39
CA ALA A 585 1.08 -22.16 25.41
C ALA A 585 0.33 -20.82 25.58
N MET A 586 -0.23 -20.30 24.49
CA MET A 586 -0.67 -18.91 24.37
C MET A 586 -1.87 -18.51 25.26
N PRO A 587 -2.92 -19.33 25.45
CA PRO A 587 -4.11 -18.92 26.18
C PRO A 587 -3.83 -18.54 27.64
N ALA A 588 -2.93 -19.27 28.33
CA ALA A 588 -2.57 -18.99 29.71
C ALA A 588 -1.90 -17.61 29.85
N ILE A 589 -0.98 -17.31 28.93
CA ILE A 589 -0.22 -16.05 28.89
C ILE A 589 -1.19 -14.88 28.65
N ALA A 590 -2.07 -14.99 27.65
CA ALA A 590 -3.01 -13.93 27.31
C ALA A 590 -4.08 -13.72 28.41
N ALA A 591 -4.55 -14.79 29.05
CA ALA A 591 -5.50 -14.72 30.16
C ALA A 591 -4.88 -14.04 31.39
N TRP A 592 -3.65 -14.42 31.74
CA TRP A 592 -2.93 -13.84 32.86
C TRP A 592 -2.64 -12.35 32.63
N ASP A 593 -2.20 -12.00 31.42
CA ASP A 593 -1.99 -10.61 31.02
C ASP A 593 -3.28 -9.77 31.08
N HIS A 594 -4.40 -10.33 30.61
CA HIS A 594 -5.72 -9.69 30.70
C HIS A 594 -6.10 -9.45 32.17
N TYR A 595 -5.92 -10.44 33.04
CA TYR A 595 -6.20 -10.29 34.46
C TYR A 595 -5.34 -9.20 35.12
N ILE A 596 -4.05 -9.08 34.78
CA ILE A 596 -3.20 -8.01 35.31
C ILE A 596 -3.72 -6.62 34.92
N THR A 597 -4.15 -6.47 33.65
CA THR A 597 -4.59 -5.18 33.09
C THR A 597 -5.99 -4.78 33.52
N THR A 598 -6.89 -5.72 33.79
CA THR A 598 -8.31 -5.43 34.07
C THR A 598 -8.75 -5.78 35.49
N GLY A 599 -8.10 -6.76 36.12
CA GLY A 599 -8.60 -7.41 37.33
C GLY A 599 -9.77 -8.37 37.08
N ASP A 600 -10.11 -8.70 35.83
CA ASP A 600 -11.21 -9.60 35.49
C ASP A 600 -10.86 -11.07 35.80
N ILE A 601 -11.18 -11.47 37.03
CA ILE A 601 -11.04 -12.87 37.47
C ILE A 601 -12.04 -13.80 36.77
N GLN A 602 -13.17 -13.31 36.22
CA GLN A 602 -14.17 -14.15 35.58
C GLN A 602 -13.63 -14.76 34.30
N LEU A 603 -12.89 -13.99 33.50
CA LEU A 603 -12.23 -14.51 32.30
C LEU A 603 -11.28 -15.68 32.62
N LEU A 604 -10.56 -15.60 33.75
CA LEU A 604 -9.69 -16.71 34.18
C LEU A 604 -10.48 -18.00 34.41
N TYR A 605 -11.68 -17.93 34.99
CA TYR A 605 -12.53 -19.11 35.17
C TYR A 605 -13.11 -19.63 33.85
N GLU A 606 -13.50 -18.74 32.93
CA GLU A 606 -14.02 -19.10 31.61
C GLU A 606 -12.98 -19.85 30.77
N MET A 607 -11.72 -19.38 30.78
CA MET A 607 -10.65 -19.98 29.98
C MET A 607 -9.99 -21.19 30.66
N LEU A 608 -10.21 -21.40 31.97
CA LEU A 608 -9.52 -22.41 32.77
C LEU A 608 -9.59 -23.83 32.17
N PRO A 609 -10.75 -24.34 31.70
CA PRO A 609 -10.81 -25.70 31.15
C PRO A 609 -9.87 -25.90 29.95
N GLY A 610 -9.84 -24.93 29.02
CA GLY A 610 -8.95 -24.95 27.87
C GLY A 610 -7.48 -24.84 28.27
N ILE A 611 -7.16 -23.93 29.20
CA ILE A 611 -5.81 -23.73 29.74
C ILE A 611 -5.26 -25.01 30.37
N ILE A 612 -6.05 -25.70 31.20
CA ILE A 612 -5.62 -26.93 31.88
C ILE A 612 -5.41 -28.05 30.87
N LYS A 613 -6.32 -28.21 29.89
CA LYS A 613 -6.15 -29.17 28.80
C LYS A 613 -4.83 -28.96 28.07
N TYR A 614 -4.50 -27.72 27.71
CA TYR A 614 -3.24 -27.42 27.01
C TYR A 614 -2.00 -27.65 27.87
N ALA A 615 -2.07 -27.35 29.17
CA ALA A 615 -0.98 -27.66 30.10
C ALA A 615 -0.72 -29.17 30.20
N GLU A 616 -1.77 -30.00 30.22
CA GLU A 616 -1.65 -31.45 30.21
C GLU A 616 -1.11 -31.99 28.87
N GLU A 617 -1.48 -31.39 27.74
CA GLU A 617 -0.90 -31.71 26.42
C GLU A 617 0.59 -31.33 26.32
N ALA A 618 0.99 -30.21 26.92
CA ALA A 618 2.39 -29.84 27.07
C ALA A 618 3.12 -30.82 27.99
N ASP A 619 2.47 -31.27 29.07
CA ASP A 619 3.08 -32.17 30.04
C ASP A 619 3.55 -33.49 29.40
N ALA A 620 2.82 -33.97 28.38
CA ALA A 620 3.13 -35.19 27.63
C ALA A 620 4.34 -35.05 26.67
N ARG A 621 4.74 -33.82 26.34
CA ARG A 621 5.87 -33.51 25.46
C ARG A 621 7.13 -33.07 26.23
N TYR A 622 7.02 -32.92 27.56
CA TYR A 622 8.13 -32.49 28.41
C TYR A 622 9.21 -33.57 28.48
N ASP A 623 10.42 -33.18 28.12
CA ASP A 623 11.62 -33.99 28.20
C ASP A 623 12.31 -33.70 29.54
N GLU A 624 12.30 -34.68 30.45
CA GLU A 624 12.88 -34.54 31.79
C GLU A 624 14.43 -34.47 31.76
N GLU A 625 15.09 -34.98 30.72
CA GLU A 625 16.55 -34.87 30.57
C GLU A 625 16.95 -33.50 30.04
N MET A 626 16.23 -33.02 29.03
CA MET A 626 16.48 -31.69 28.47
C MET A 626 15.87 -30.58 29.32
N GLN A 627 14.88 -30.87 30.16
CA GLN A 627 14.05 -29.91 30.87
C GLN A 627 13.44 -28.86 29.94
N LEU A 628 12.97 -29.33 28.78
CA LEU A 628 12.43 -28.57 27.67
C LEU A 628 11.26 -29.37 27.06
N ILE A 629 10.48 -28.76 26.18
CA ILE A 629 9.37 -29.38 25.47
C ILE A 629 9.84 -29.82 24.08
N HIS A 630 9.56 -31.05 23.67
CA HIS A 630 9.86 -31.44 22.29
C HIS A 630 8.94 -30.69 21.31
N ALA A 631 9.49 -29.71 20.58
CA ALA A 631 8.82 -28.85 19.62
C ALA A 631 9.74 -28.56 18.41
N THR A 632 9.44 -29.18 17.27
CA THR A 632 10.26 -29.14 16.05
C THR A 632 10.06 -27.87 15.21
N MET A 633 9.24 -26.91 15.67
CA MET A 633 8.95 -25.65 14.98
C MET A 633 9.00 -24.48 15.96
N CYS A 634 9.54 -23.34 15.52
CA CYS A 634 9.53 -22.09 16.26
C CYS A 634 8.14 -21.44 16.25
N LEU A 635 8.00 -20.33 16.99
CA LEU A 635 6.74 -19.60 17.08
C LEU A 635 6.29 -19.12 15.69
N ALA A 636 4.99 -19.15 15.44
CA ALA A 636 4.38 -18.85 14.14
C ALA A 636 4.74 -19.74 12.93
N GLN A 637 5.74 -20.62 13.02
CA GLN A 637 6.05 -21.57 11.95
C GLN A 637 5.06 -22.74 11.99
N ASP A 638 4.24 -22.88 10.95
CA ASP A 638 3.21 -23.92 10.83
C ASP A 638 3.30 -24.75 9.54
N ALA A 639 4.34 -24.54 8.74
CA ALA A 639 4.51 -25.12 7.43
C ALA A 639 5.58 -26.22 7.34
N PHE A 640 6.65 -26.17 8.16
CA PHE A 640 7.74 -27.15 8.11
C PHE A 640 8.51 -27.24 9.42
N GLU A 641 9.15 -28.40 9.66
CA GLU A 641 10.05 -28.62 10.79
C GLU A 641 11.41 -27.95 10.58
N GLU A 642 12.04 -27.57 11.68
CA GLU A 642 13.35 -26.91 11.75
C GLU A 642 14.38 -27.84 12.42
N PRO A 643 14.87 -28.86 11.70
CA PRO A 643 15.76 -29.88 12.27
C PRO A 643 17.08 -29.29 12.79
N GLU A 644 17.52 -28.14 12.28
CA GLU A 644 18.71 -27.43 12.77
C GLU A 644 18.61 -27.05 14.26
N ASN A 645 17.39 -26.94 14.80
CA ASN A 645 17.14 -26.59 16.19
C ASN A 645 17.18 -27.80 17.14
N GLY A 646 17.38 -29.02 16.61
CA GLY A 646 17.49 -30.24 17.40
C GLY A 646 16.21 -30.67 18.12
N GLY A 647 15.05 -30.14 17.72
CA GLY A 647 13.74 -30.47 18.31
C GLY A 647 13.27 -29.58 19.46
N TYR A 648 14.00 -28.50 19.80
CA TYR A 648 13.65 -27.58 20.89
C TYR A 648 13.84 -26.12 20.46
N CYS A 649 12.83 -25.51 19.85
CA CYS A 649 12.94 -24.16 19.29
C CYS A 649 12.79 -23.08 20.37
N LEU A 650 13.75 -22.15 20.47
CA LEU A 650 13.85 -21.15 21.56
C LEU A 650 12.54 -20.42 21.86
N GLY A 651 11.90 -19.82 20.86
CA GLY A 651 10.67 -19.06 21.07
C GLY A 651 9.56 -19.92 21.67
N THR A 652 9.41 -21.15 21.15
CA THR A 652 8.41 -22.11 21.62
C THR A 652 8.69 -22.51 23.07
N GLU A 653 9.95 -22.80 23.41
CA GLU A 653 10.36 -23.11 24.79
C GLU A 653 10.03 -21.97 25.77
N ILE A 654 10.31 -20.72 25.37
CA ILE A 654 9.98 -19.56 26.19
C ILE A 654 8.47 -19.49 26.46
N THR A 655 7.64 -19.68 25.44
CA THR A 655 6.19 -19.64 25.63
C THR A 655 5.67 -20.76 26.51
N PHE A 656 6.22 -21.98 26.43
CA PHE A 656 5.84 -23.05 27.36
C PHE A 656 6.30 -22.79 28.80
N ALA A 657 7.47 -22.20 29.00
CA ALA A 657 7.93 -21.79 30.34
C ALA A 657 6.98 -20.73 30.94
N LEU A 658 6.59 -19.73 30.14
CA LEU A 658 5.61 -18.71 30.52
C LEU A 658 4.23 -19.32 30.79
N MET A 659 3.77 -20.23 29.93
CA MET A 659 2.52 -20.95 30.12
C MET A 659 2.49 -21.69 31.46
N TYR A 660 3.50 -22.48 31.81
CA TYR A 660 3.52 -23.19 33.10
C TYR A 660 3.50 -22.22 34.29
N GLN A 661 4.24 -21.11 34.19
CA GLN A 661 4.23 -20.06 35.21
C GLN A 661 2.83 -19.46 35.37
N ASP A 662 2.17 -19.11 34.26
CA ASP A 662 0.87 -18.44 34.28
C ASP A 662 -0.26 -19.39 34.63
N VAL A 663 -0.21 -20.67 34.22
CA VAL A 663 -1.14 -21.72 34.67
C VAL A 663 -1.09 -21.84 36.20
N ALA A 664 0.11 -21.89 36.79
CA ALA A 664 0.27 -21.96 38.24
C ALA A 664 -0.31 -20.72 38.94
N ARG A 665 -0.06 -19.52 38.40
CA ARG A 665 -0.61 -18.26 38.91
C ARG A 665 -2.13 -18.22 38.82
N ILE A 666 -2.70 -18.62 37.68
CA ILE A 666 -4.14 -18.70 37.45
C ILE A 666 -4.77 -19.68 38.45
N CYS A 667 -4.22 -20.89 38.61
CA CYS A 667 -4.70 -21.87 39.59
C CYS A 667 -4.66 -21.32 41.03
N LYS A 668 -3.61 -20.58 41.37
CA LYS A 668 -3.48 -19.93 42.69
C LYS A 668 -4.55 -18.84 42.92
N VAL A 669 -4.82 -18.00 41.92
CA VAL A 669 -5.83 -16.93 42.01
C VAL A 669 -7.26 -17.48 42.02
N THR A 670 -7.53 -18.48 41.18
CA THR A 670 -8.85 -19.11 41.06
C THR A 670 -9.16 -20.09 42.20
N GLY A 671 -8.13 -20.58 42.90
CA GLY A 671 -8.26 -21.61 43.94
C GLY A 671 -8.53 -23.01 43.40
N CYS A 672 -8.34 -23.25 42.09
CA CYS A 672 -8.52 -24.53 41.41
C CYS A 672 -7.18 -25.28 41.25
N TYR A 673 -7.22 -26.62 41.14
CA TYR A 673 -6.04 -27.47 40.88
C TYR A 673 -4.84 -27.21 41.82
N LEU A 674 -5.11 -26.95 43.11
CA LEU A 674 -4.11 -26.57 44.11
C LEU A 674 -2.94 -27.58 44.21
N GLU A 675 -3.24 -28.86 44.01
CA GLU A 675 -2.27 -29.96 44.03
C GLU A 675 -1.29 -29.94 42.85
N ARG A 676 -1.63 -29.25 41.75
CA ARG A 676 -0.80 -29.14 40.54
C ARG A 676 0.04 -27.87 40.48
N ILE A 677 -0.26 -26.86 41.32
CA ILE A 677 0.46 -25.57 41.32
C ILE A 677 1.97 -25.78 41.44
N LYS A 678 2.42 -26.49 42.49
CA LYS A 678 3.86 -26.65 42.72
C LYS A 678 4.55 -27.45 41.61
N PHE A 679 3.82 -28.35 40.96
CA PHE A 679 4.32 -29.12 39.83
C PHE A 679 4.60 -28.22 38.62
N TRP A 680 3.65 -27.38 38.21
CA TRP A 680 3.85 -26.46 37.10
C TRP A 680 4.82 -25.32 37.43
N GLU A 681 4.85 -24.83 38.67
CA GLU A 681 5.89 -23.87 39.13
C GLU A 681 7.30 -24.45 38.94
N ASN A 682 7.53 -25.70 39.34
CA ASN A 682 8.82 -26.35 39.18
C ASN A 682 9.20 -26.51 37.71
N ARG A 683 8.26 -26.92 36.84
CA ARG A 683 8.51 -27.02 35.39
C ARG A 683 8.90 -25.69 34.78
N ALA A 684 8.17 -24.62 35.12
CA ALA A 684 8.52 -23.27 34.66
C ALA A 684 9.95 -22.88 35.10
N GLU A 685 10.30 -23.08 36.37
CA GLU A 685 11.65 -22.79 36.91
C GLU A 685 12.76 -23.59 36.21
N GLU A 686 12.54 -24.88 35.98
CA GLU A 686 13.47 -25.76 35.26
C GLU A 686 13.68 -25.32 33.81
N MET A 687 12.59 -25.03 33.10
CA MET A 687 12.65 -24.54 31.71
C MET A 687 13.36 -23.19 31.63
N PHE A 688 13.03 -22.21 32.49
CA PHE A 688 13.72 -20.92 32.49
C PHE A 688 15.22 -21.06 32.76
N THR A 689 15.61 -21.98 33.64
CA THR A 689 17.02 -22.28 33.92
C THR A 689 17.68 -22.88 32.68
N SER A 690 17.08 -23.91 32.08
CA SER A 690 17.59 -24.55 30.86
C SER A 690 17.68 -23.58 29.68
N ILE A 691 16.69 -22.71 29.48
CA ILE A 691 16.71 -21.70 28.42
C ILE A 691 17.92 -20.76 28.59
N LYS A 692 18.12 -20.24 29.81
CA LYS A 692 19.23 -19.32 30.12
C LYS A 692 20.61 -19.98 29.95
N GLU A 693 20.73 -21.25 30.29
CA GLU A 693 22.00 -21.98 30.24
C GLU A 693 22.32 -22.56 28.84
N LYS A 694 21.30 -22.99 28.09
CA LYS A 694 21.50 -23.79 26.86
C LYS A 694 21.38 -23.00 25.57
N TYR A 695 20.81 -21.80 25.55
CA TYR A 695 20.58 -21.07 24.29
C TYR A 695 21.49 -19.85 24.10
N TRP A 696 22.08 -19.30 25.17
CA TRP A 696 23.01 -18.19 25.04
C TRP A 696 24.38 -18.68 24.53
N ASN A 697 24.78 -18.22 23.35
CA ASN A 697 26.10 -18.49 22.81
C ASN A 697 27.02 -17.28 23.04
N GLU A 698 27.93 -17.39 24.01
CA GLU A 698 28.86 -16.31 24.38
C GLU A 698 29.82 -15.92 23.24
N GLU A 699 30.24 -16.88 22.40
CA GLU A 699 31.15 -16.61 21.27
C GLU A 699 30.46 -15.85 20.15
N LYS A 700 29.18 -16.17 19.90
CA LYS A 700 28.38 -15.57 18.83
C LYS A 700 27.61 -14.33 19.29
N GLU A 701 27.65 -14.01 20.58
CA GLU A 701 26.95 -12.87 21.20
C GLU A 701 25.45 -12.85 20.85
N CYS A 702 24.81 -14.02 20.82
CA CYS A 702 23.40 -14.18 20.50
C CYS A 702 22.75 -15.34 21.25
N PHE A 703 21.42 -15.29 21.38
CA PHE A 703 20.64 -16.48 21.68
C PHE A 703 20.32 -17.19 20.37
N THR A 704 20.58 -18.50 20.30
CA THR A 704 20.39 -19.29 19.07
C THR A 704 18.99 -19.90 19.01
N SER A 705 18.53 -20.30 17.81
CA SER A 705 17.19 -20.91 17.63
C SER A 705 17.06 -22.27 18.30
N GLY A 706 18.17 -23.01 18.44
CA GLY A 706 18.25 -24.30 19.15
C GLY A 706 19.26 -24.27 20.30
N PRO A 707 19.21 -25.26 21.22
CA PRO A 707 20.07 -25.33 22.40
C PRO A 707 21.47 -25.89 22.07
N ILE A 708 22.40 -25.84 23.04
CA ILE A 708 23.72 -26.52 22.99
C ILE A 708 23.54 -27.97 22.49
N GLY A 709 24.35 -28.34 21.49
CA GLY A 709 24.28 -29.65 20.84
C GLY A 709 23.46 -29.69 19.55
N SER A 710 22.75 -28.59 19.22
CA SER A 710 22.09 -28.38 17.93
C SER A 710 23.01 -27.70 16.92
N GLU A 711 22.72 -27.89 15.63
CA GLU A 711 23.41 -27.19 14.53
C GLU A 711 23.24 -25.66 14.64
N ALA A 712 22.04 -25.20 15.03
CA ALA A 712 21.77 -23.79 15.23
C ALA A 712 22.68 -23.17 16.30
N TYR A 713 22.93 -23.87 17.40
CA TYR A 713 23.84 -23.40 18.45
C TYR A 713 25.30 -23.33 17.95
N GLU A 714 25.78 -24.36 17.28
CA GLU A 714 27.15 -24.41 16.73
C GLU A 714 27.41 -23.27 15.74
N LYS A 715 26.42 -22.93 14.92
CA LYS A 715 26.54 -21.92 13.86
C LYS A 715 26.16 -20.51 14.29
N GLY A 716 25.57 -20.33 15.47
CA GLY A 716 25.03 -19.03 15.90
C GLY A 716 23.79 -18.62 15.11
N TRP A 717 23.00 -19.58 14.64
CA TRP A 717 21.77 -19.30 13.91
C TRP A 717 20.65 -18.95 14.89
N TRP A 718 19.90 -17.91 14.53
CA TRP A 718 18.78 -17.40 15.31
C TRP A 718 17.66 -16.96 14.35
N GLU A 719 16.43 -16.89 14.86
CA GLU A 719 15.27 -16.34 14.16
C GLU A 719 14.56 -15.32 15.04
N THR A 720 13.77 -14.45 14.41
CA THR A 720 13.24 -13.23 15.03
C THR A 720 12.26 -13.50 16.18
N THR A 721 11.44 -14.56 16.14
CA THR A 721 10.46 -14.81 17.21
C THR A 721 11.12 -15.15 18.54
N GLY A 722 12.13 -16.04 18.54
CA GLY A 722 12.93 -16.39 19.71
C GLY A 722 13.78 -15.22 20.18
N ALA A 723 14.37 -14.46 19.24
CA ALA A 723 15.13 -13.25 19.56
C ALA A 723 14.25 -12.20 20.24
N GLU A 724 13.02 -12.01 19.77
CA GLU A 724 12.06 -11.10 20.39
C GLU A 724 11.71 -11.54 21.81
N MET A 725 11.26 -12.78 21.99
CA MET A 725 10.81 -13.27 23.30
C MET A 725 11.93 -13.23 24.34
N VAL A 726 13.17 -13.59 23.96
CA VAL A 726 14.30 -13.59 24.91
C VAL A 726 14.75 -12.19 25.29
N LEU A 727 14.64 -11.24 24.36
CA LEU A 727 15.03 -9.85 24.55
C LEU A 727 13.91 -8.98 25.13
N TRP A 728 12.67 -9.46 25.22
CA TRP A 728 11.59 -8.71 25.83
C TRP A 728 11.84 -8.54 27.34
N PRO A 729 12.02 -7.31 27.87
CA PRO A 729 12.32 -7.10 29.29
C PRO A 729 11.32 -7.75 30.25
N ARG A 730 10.04 -7.74 29.89
CA ARG A 730 8.93 -8.28 30.69
C ARG A 730 9.06 -9.76 31.03
N PHE A 731 9.74 -10.56 30.21
CA PHE A 731 9.92 -12.00 30.47
C PHE A 731 11.17 -12.33 31.29
N GLY A 732 12.07 -11.36 31.52
CA GLY A 732 13.18 -11.52 32.47
C GLY A 732 14.18 -12.63 32.11
N ILE A 733 14.36 -12.91 30.82
CA ILE A 733 15.22 -14.01 30.33
C ILE A 733 16.64 -13.51 30.08
N ALA A 734 16.84 -12.63 29.10
CA ALA A 734 18.14 -12.02 28.86
C ALA A 734 18.51 -11.04 29.99
N THR A 735 19.76 -11.13 30.44
CA THR A 735 20.39 -10.07 31.26
C THR A 735 20.56 -8.78 30.44
N GLU A 736 20.73 -7.64 31.10
CA GLU A 736 21.01 -6.36 30.43
C GLU A 736 22.22 -6.46 29.46
N ARG A 737 23.30 -7.12 29.91
CA ARG A 737 24.49 -7.34 29.06
C ARG A 737 24.15 -8.15 27.81
N GLN A 738 23.46 -9.28 27.97
CA GLN A 738 23.08 -10.14 26.84
C GLN A 738 22.13 -9.40 25.89
N ARG A 739 21.21 -8.60 26.43
CA ARG A 739 20.27 -7.79 25.65
C ARG A 739 21.01 -6.80 24.74
N ASN A 740 21.93 -6.04 25.32
CA ASN A 740 22.73 -5.05 24.60
C ASN A 740 23.64 -5.70 23.54
N LEU A 741 24.27 -6.83 23.86
CA LEU A 741 25.11 -7.57 22.92
C LEU A 741 24.28 -8.11 21.75
N PHE A 742 23.15 -8.76 22.03
CA PHE A 742 22.36 -9.36 20.96
C PHE A 742 21.69 -8.31 20.07
N LEU A 743 21.18 -7.20 20.62
CA LEU A 743 20.69 -6.07 19.82
C LEU A 743 21.78 -5.55 18.86
N LYS A 744 23.02 -5.42 19.33
CA LYS A 744 24.16 -5.04 18.49
C LYS A 744 24.48 -6.08 17.42
N THR A 745 24.38 -7.37 17.73
CA THR A 745 24.53 -8.47 16.77
C THR A 745 23.46 -8.40 15.67
N ILE A 746 22.20 -8.11 16.02
CA ILE A 746 21.11 -7.91 15.05
C ILE A 746 21.41 -6.70 14.17
N GLU A 747 21.77 -5.57 14.77
CA GLU A 747 21.98 -4.30 14.07
C GLU A 747 23.18 -4.34 13.12
N SER A 748 24.25 -5.02 13.51
CA SER A 748 25.46 -5.14 12.69
C SER A 748 25.36 -6.18 11.57
N ASN A 749 24.31 -7.01 11.55
CA ASN A 749 24.10 -8.01 10.52
C ASN A 749 23.18 -7.47 9.40
N PRO A 750 23.70 -7.20 8.19
CA PRO A 750 22.90 -6.66 7.08
C PRO A 750 21.84 -7.65 6.56
N GLU A 751 21.99 -8.95 6.81
CA GLU A 751 21.00 -9.97 6.47
C GLU A 751 19.87 -10.07 7.50
N ALA A 752 20.06 -9.47 8.68
CA ALA A 752 19.10 -9.43 9.76
C ALA A 752 18.28 -8.15 9.76
N PHE A 753 18.90 -6.97 9.65
CA PHE A 753 18.20 -5.70 9.85
C PHE A 753 18.35 -4.73 8.67
N SER A 754 17.39 -4.77 7.73
CA SER A 754 17.35 -3.85 6.59
C SER A 754 16.62 -2.54 6.94
N GLU A 755 16.63 -1.57 6.03
CA GLU A 755 15.85 -0.33 6.15
C GLU A 755 14.32 -0.55 6.21
N PHE A 756 13.84 -1.77 5.93
CA PHE A 756 12.42 -2.13 5.90
C PHE A 756 11.96 -2.92 7.13
N GLY A 757 12.89 -3.43 7.95
CA GLY A 757 12.58 -4.23 9.13
C GLY A 757 13.56 -5.36 9.36
N ILE A 758 13.17 -6.28 10.25
CA ILE A 758 14.01 -7.41 10.66
C ILE A 758 13.60 -8.65 9.85
N ASN A 759 14.57 -9.30 9.22
CA ASN A 759 14.40 -10.57 8.54
C ASN A 759 14.12 -11.67 9.56
N TRP A 760 13.03 -12.41 9.38
CA TRP A 760 12.66 -13.49 10.28
C TRP A 760 13.80 -14.52 10.42
N TYR A 761 14.39 -14.95 9.29
CA TYR A 761 15.48 -15.93 9.25
C TYR A 761 16.73 -15.35 8.57
N PRO A 762 17.62 -14.65 9.30
CA PRO A 762 18.81 -14.01 8.72
C PRO A 762 19.80 -14.97 8.06
N PHE A 763 19.78 -16.25 8.45
CA PHE A 763 20.70 -17.27 7.94
C PHE A 763 20.20 -17.99 6.67
N ARG A 764 18.91 -17.89 6.34
CA ARG A 764 18.30 -18.50 5.14
C ARG A 764 18.38 -17.55 3.95
N LYS A 765 18.63 -18.09 2.75
CA LYS A 765 18.83 -17.30 1.51
C LYS A 765 17.70 -17.45 0.51
N GLU A 766 16.92 -18.53 0.61
CA GLU A 766 15.72 -18.72 -0.17
C GLU A 766 14.67 -17.65 0.15
N LYS A 767 13.74 -17.41 -0.78
CA LYS A 767 12.74 -16.35 -0.67
C LYS A 767 11.33 -16.93 -0.69
N ASN A 768 10.58 -16.73 0.38
CA ASN A 768 9.15 -17.04 0.51
C ASN A 768 8.52 -16.14 1.59
N HIS A 769 7.38 -16.50 2.17
CA HIS A 769 6.80 -15.70 3.27
C HIS A 769 7.50 -15.87 4.62
N PHE A 770 8.31 -16.90 4.82
CA PHE A 770 9.10 -17.09 6.05
C PHE A 770 10.52 -16.54 5.89
N TRP A 771 11.19 -16.89 4.79
CA TRP A 771 12.58 -16.55 4.51
C TRP A 771 12.67 -15.31 3.64
N ARG A 772 13.63 -14.42 3.97
CA ARG A 772 13.78 -13.10 3.35
C ARG A 772 12.51 -12.24 3.52
N ALA A 773 11.88 -12.38 4.68
CA ALA A 773 10.59 -11.78 5.00
C ALA A 773 10.65 -11.07 6.35
N CYS A 774 10.00 -9.92 6.44
CA CYS A 774 9.82 -9.17 7.68
C CYS A 774 8.42 -9.40 8.23
N TRP A 775 8.36 -9.97 9.43
CA TRP A 775 7.13 -10.16 10.21
C TRP A 775 7.16 -9.27 11.44
N VAL A 776 6.51 -8.12 11.32
CA VAL A 776 6.55 -7.06 12.33
C VAL A 776 5.82 -7.45 13.61
N SER A 777 4.85 -8.36 13.51
CA SER A 777 4.21 -8.98 14.67
C SER A 777 5.23 -9.55 15.66
N TRP A 778 6.46 -9.88 15.21
CA TRP A 778 7.53 -10.45 16.02
C TRP A 778 8.66 -9.48 16.38
N THR A 779 8.38 -8.17 16.46
CA THR A 779 9.44 -7.17 16.69
C THR A 779 9.16 -6.20 17.84
N LEU A 780 8.05 -6.37 18.56
CA LEU A 780 7.69 -5.53 19.71
C LEU A 780 8.68 -5.71 20.87
N GLY A 781 8.98 -6.94 21.25
CA GLY A 781 9.95 -7.22 22.32
C GLY A 781 11.34 -6.65 22.01
N LEU A 782 11.73 -6.63 20.73
CA LEU A 782 12.96 -5.98 20.26
C LEU A 782 12.89 -4.45 20.35
N SER A 783 11.73 -3.86 20.02
CA SER A 783 11.47 -2.44 20.20
C SER A 783 11.53 -2.02 21.67
N GLU A 784 10.89 -2.77 22.57
CA GLU A 784 10.94 -2.50 24.01
C GLU A 784 12.35 -2.71 24.58
N ALA A 785 13.07 -3.74 24.10
CA ALA A 785 14.47 -3.95 24.44
C ALA A 785 15.35 -2.76 24.02
N ALA A 786 15.17 -2.24 22.80
CA ALA A 786 15.87 -1.06 22.32
C ALA A 786 15.53 0.17 23.17
N GLY A 787 14.26 0.34 23.55
CA GLY A 787 13.81 1.39 24.47
C GLY A 787 14.51 1.32 25.82
N GLU A 788 14.53 0.14 26.45
CA GLU A 788 15.21 -0.09 27.74
C GLU A 788 16.71 0.19 27.69
N SER A 789 17.34 -0.18 26.58
CA SER A 789 18.78 0.01 26.37
C SER A 789 19.14 1.45 25.94
N GLY A 790 18.17 2.34 25.77
CA GLY A 790 18.38 3.69 25.24
C GLY A 790 18.82 3.72 23.77
N ASN A 791 18.63 2.64 23.00
CA ASN A 791 19.00 2.55 21.59
C ASN A 791 17.95 3.22 20.69
N LYS A 792 17.99 4.56 20.68
CA LYS A 792 17.07 5.42 19.91
C LYS A 792 17.10 5.15 18.41
N GLU A 793 18.27 4.92 17.82
CA GLU A 793 18.42 4.69 16.38
C GLU A 793 17.74 3.38 15.92
N PHE A 794 17.92 2.30 16.69
CA PHE A 794 17.25 1.03 16.41
C PHE A 794 15.72 1.17 16.48
N LEU A 795 15.23 1.82 17.55
CA LEU A 795 13.80 2.07 17.74
C LEU A 795 13.23 2.96 16.63
N LYS A 796 13.93 4.04 16.28
CA LYS A 796 13.57 4.97 15.21
C LYS A 796 13.42 4.24 13.87
N LYS A 797 14.37 3.37 13.53
CA LYS A 797 14.34 2.58 12.28
C LYS A 797 13.16 1.61 12.23
N LEU A 798 12.79 0.97 13.35
CA LEU A 798 11.58 0.12 13.42
C LEU A 798 10.29 0.92 13.20
N ILE A 799 10.14 2.06 13.89
CA ILE A 799 8.95 2.91 13.79
C ILE A 799 8.77 3.42 12.36
N TYR A 800 9.80 4.02 11.76
CA TYR A 800 9.66 4.65 10.45
C TYR A 800 9.54 3.66 9.29
N ALA A 801 10.05 2.45 9.44
CA ALA A 801 9.75 1.36 8.50
C ALA A 801 8.23 1.05 8.45
N GLN A 802 7.56 1.10 9.60
CA GLN A 802 6.11 0.86 9.68
C GLN A 802 5.26 2.07 9.33
N VAL A 803 5.67 3.29 9.71
CA VAL A 803 5.02 4.52 9.23
C VAL A 803 5.02 4.54 7.70
N ARG A 804 6.16 4.23 7.07
CA ARG A 804 6.24 4.06 5.62
C ARG A 804 5.26 3.00 5.12
N ASN A 805 5.32 1.78 5.67
CA ASN A 805 4.51 0.65 5.21
C ASN A 805 3.01 0.95 5.25
N VAL A 806 2.50 1.42 6.40
CA VAL A 806 1.08 1.61 6.63
C VAL A 806 0.51 2.80 5.86
N LEU A 807 1.25 3.91 5.72
CA LEU A 807 0.79 5.04 4.91
C LEU A 807 0.73 4.70 3.42
N LEU A 808 1.73 3.98 2.91
CA LEU A 808 1.78 3.59 1.50
C LEU A 808 0.64 2.62 1.15
N ASN A 809 0.38 1.62 2.00
CA ASN A 809 -0.59 0.56 1.73
C ASN A 809 -1.99 0.81 2.33
N LYS A 810 -2.14 1.77 3.24
CA LYS A 810 -3.36 2.02 4.03
C LYS A 810 -3.85 0.75 4.76
N SER A 811 -2.89 -0.07 5.19
CA SER A 811 -3.11 -1.39 5.79
C SER A 811 -1.78 -1.90 6.38
N PHE A 812 -1.86 -2.73 7.43
CA PHE A 812 -0.79 -3.65 7.81
C PHE A 812 -1.03 -4.99 7.13
N HIS A 813 -0.19 -5.35 6.17
CA HIS A 813 -0.16 -6.70 5.62
C HIS A 813 0.70 -7.61 6.47
N GLU A 814 0.45 -8.91 6.42
CA GLU A 814 1.21 -9.91 7.16
C GLU A 814 2.70 -9.85 6.93
N VAL A 815 3.12 -9.75 5.67
CA VAL A 815 4.52 -9.91 5.28
C VAL A 815 4.99 -8.71 4.49
N MET A 816 6.21 -8.27 4.78
CA MET A 816 6.97 -7.42 3.86
C MET A 816 8.21 -8.16 3.37
N ASP A 817 8.55 -7.95 2.12
CA ASP A 817 9.81 -8.44 1.54
C ASP A 817 11.02 -7.72 2.16
N VAL A 818 12.03 -8.44 2.64
CA VAL A 818 13.20 -7.81 3.30
C VAL A 818 14.05 -6.97 2.34
N ASP A 819 14.04 -7.30 1.05
CA ASP A 819 14.89 -6.66 0.04
C ASP A 819 14.27 -5.39 -0.53
N THR A 820 12.94 -5.39 -0.67
CA THR A 820 12.20 -4.32 -1.35
C THR A 820 11.24 -3.57 -0.42
N GLY A 821 10.96 -4.10 0.77
CA GLY A 821 9.94 -3.55 1.66
C GLY A 821 8.53 -3.56 1.05
N ARG A 822 8.27 -4.40 0.03
CA ARG A 822 6.93 -4.55 -0.56
C ARG A 822 6.07 -5.45 0.31
N ALA A 823 4.89 -4.96 0.63
CA ALA A 823 3.91 -5.64 1.48
C ALA A 823 3.04 -6.60 0.66
N TRP A 824 2.74 -7.78 1.21
CA TRP A 824 1.96 -8.82 0.53
C TRP A 824 1.34 -9.81 1.53
N ARG A 825 0.61 -10.83 1.02
CA ARG A 825 -0.30 -11.73 1.76
C ARG A 825 -1.58 -11.06 2.25
N TRP A 826 -1.91 -11.24 3.53
CA TRP A 826 -3.21 -10.93 4.10
C TRP A 826 -3.23 -9.50 4.64
N PRO A 827 -4.20 -8.66 4.24
CA PRO A 827 -4.29 -7.28 4.71
C PRO A 827 -4.99 -7.19 6.08
N HIS A 828 -4.89 -6.02 6.71
CA HIS A 828 -5.58 -5.69 7.97
C HIS A 828 -5.24 -6.69 9.08
N LEU A 829 -3.96 -6.97 9.27
CA LEU A 829 -3.50 -7.98 10.21
C LEU A 829 -3.41 -7.38 11.64
N PRO A 830 -4.22 -7.85 12.62
CA PRO A 830 -4.34 -7.21 13.93
C PRO A 830 -3.08 -7.33 14.79
N TRP A 831 -2.49 -8.52 14.91
CA TRP A 831 -1.22 -8.71 15.64
C TRP A 831 -0.01 -7.96 15.04
N HIS A 832 0.00 -7.64 13.74
CA HIS A 832 0.98 -6.71 13.17
C HIS A 832 0.70 -5.28 13.66
N ALA A 833 -0.56 -4.81 13.54
CA ALA A 833 -0.96 -3.51 14.05
C ALA A 833 -0.65 -3.37 15.55
N ALA A 834 -0.91 -4.40 16.34
CA ALA A 834 -0.59 -4.47 17.76
C ALA A 834 0.92 -4.37 18.03
N GLY A 835 1.75 -5.06 17.24
CA GLY A 835 3.20 -4.93 17.30
C GLY A 835 3.67 -3.49 17.07
N PHE A 836 3.15 -2.83 16.04
CA PHE A 836 3.47 -1.43 15.74
C PHE A 836 2.99 -0.46 16.84
N ILE A 837 1.77 -0.62 17.34
CA ILE A 837 1.25 0.17 18.47
C ILE A 837 2.21 0.05 19.67
N GLY A 838 2.67 -1.17 19.96
CA GLY A 838 3.61 -1.41 21.04
C GLY A 838 4.97 -0.73 20.85
N PHE A 839 5.42 -0.44 19.62
CA PHE A 839 6.65 0.34 19.42
C PHE A 839 6.55 1.72 20.07
N ILE A 840 5.36 2.31 20.02
CA ILE A 840 5.09 3.63 20.58
C ILE A 840 4.78 3.48 22.07
N VAL A 841 3.86 2.59 22.45
CA VAL A 841 3.41 2.44 23.84
C VAL A 841 4.52 1.88 24.75
N ASN A 842 5.17 0.79 24.34
CA ASN A 842 6.20 0.12 25.13
C ASN A 842 7.62 0.61 24.80
N GLY A 843 7.90 0.93 23.53
CA GLY A 843 9.22 1.40 23.11
C GLY A 843 9.47 2.87 23.47
N VAL A 844 8.60 3.79 23.01
CA VAL A 844 8.79 5.24 23.22
C VAL A 844 8.31 5.70 24.58
N PHE A 845 7.02 5.51 24.89
CA PHE A 845 6.47 5.89 26.19
C PHE A 845 6.98 5.00 27.33
N GLY A 846 7.52 3.82 27.02
CA GLY A 846 8.10 2.95 28.03
C GLY A 846 7.08 2.37 29.00
N ILE A 847 5.80 2.28 28.62
CA ILE A 847 4.74 1.80 29.49
C ILE A 847 4.87 0.29 29.64
N ARG A 848 5.05 -0.14 30.89
CA ARG A 848 5.15 -1.54 31.29
C ARG A 848 4.23 -1.82 32.44
N TYR A 849 3.84 -3.08 32.59
CA TYR A 849 2.95 -3.46 33.68
C TYR A 849 3.15 -4.91 34.13
N SER A 850 2.87 -5.13 35.41
CA SER A 850 2.98 -6.41 36.10
C SER A 850 1.94 -6.49 37.23
N GLU A 851 2.01 -7.55 38.04
CA GLU A 851 1.17 -7.73 39.24
C GLU A 851 1.27 -6.55 40.25
N GLN A 852 2.36 -5.79 40.18
CA GLN A 852 2.64 -4.64 41.05
C GLN A 852 1.98 -3.34 40.57
N GLY A 853 1.63 -3.22 39.29
CA GLY A 853 1.12 -1.99 38.69
C GLY A 853 1.79 -1.65 37.37
N ILE A 854 1.60 -0.41 36.92
CA ILE A 854 2.28 0.22 35.79
C ILE A 854 3.65 0.75 36.24
N GLN A 855 4.65 0.67 35.37
CA GLN A 855 5.91 1.38 35.47
C GLN A 855 6.19 2.08 34.12
N VAL A 856 6.89 3.22 34.17
CA VAL A 856 7.26 4.00 32.98
C VAL A 856 8.78 4.06 32.89
N HIS A 857 9.34 3.58 31.77
CA HIS A 857 10.76 3.67 31.43
C HIS A 857 10.90 4.11 29.96
N PRO A 858 10.72 5.41 29.67
CA PRO A 858 10.57 5.91 28.32
C PRO A 858 11.91 6.05 27.60
N CYS A 859 11.88 5.89 26.28
CA CYS A 859 12.98 6.19 25.37
C CYS A 859 12.50 7.23 24.36
N ILE A 860 12.71 8.51 24.68
CA ILE A 860 12.06 9.61 23.98
C ILE A 860 12.89 9.99 22.76
N LEU A 861 12.31 9.75 21.58
CA LEU A 861 12.81 10.25 20.31
C LEU A 861 12.37 11.71 20.14
N ASP A 862 13.19 12.54 19.49
CA ASP A 862 12.92 13.98 19.30
C ASP A 862 11.58 14.25 18.59
N GLU A 863 11.15 13.33 17.71
CA GLU A 863 9.88 13.44 17.00
C GLU A 863 8.65 13.18 17.88
N PHE A 864 8.83 12.67 19.09
CA PHE A 864 7.77 12.46 20.09
C PHE A 864 7.76 13.52 21.19
N GLU A 865 8.56 14.58 21.06
CA GLU A 865 8.44 15.75 21.93
C GLU A 865 7.01 16.33 21.84
N GLY A 866 6.36 16.49 22.99
CA GLY A 866 4.97 16.97 23.07
C GLY A 866 3.92 15.90 22.74
N ALA A 867 4.32 14.64 22.58
CA ALA A 867 3.37 13.57 22.30
C ALA A 867 2.44 13.31 23.50
N VAL A 868 1.16 13.11 23.20
CA VAL A 868 0.12 12.75 24.16
C VAL A 868 -0.49 11.42 23.76
N LEU A 869 -0.45 10.45 24.67
CA LEU A 869 -1.21 9.21 24.57
C LEU A 869 -2.38 9.29 25.55
N ASP A 870 -3.57 9.49 25.01
CA ASP A 870 -4.77 9.79 25.78
C ASP A 870 -5.63 8.54 26.02
N SER A 871 -6.24 8.48 27.21
CA SER A 871 -7.24 7.49 27.59
C SER A 871 -6.76 6.03 27.67
N VAL A 872 -5.52 5.78 28.13
CA VAL A 872 -5.00 4.41 28.37
C VAL A 872 -5.67 3.78 29.61
N PRO A 873 -6.45 2.70 29.48
CA PRO A 873 -7.08 2.08 30.64
C PRO A 873 -6.10 1.18 31.41
N TYR A 874 -6.28 1.10 32.73
CA TYR A 874 -5.66 0.09 33.57
C TYR A 874 -6.50 -0.12 34.83
N GLN A 875 -7.02 -1.33 34.99
CA GLN A 875 -8.00 -1.69 36.00
C GLN A 875 -9.18 -0.70 36.01
N ASN A 876 -9.38 0.01 37.12
CA ASN A 876 -10.50 0.94 37.30
C ASN A 876 -10.14 2.40 36.97
N ALA A 877 -8.95 2.65 36.42
CA ALA A 877 -8.42 3.98 36.09
C ALA A 877 -8.15 4.15 34.60
N LYS A 878 -8.08 5.40 34.18
CA LYS A 878 -7.62 5.84 32.85
C LYS A 878 -6.48 6.83 33.00
N PHE A 879 -5.47 6.70 32.15
CA PHE A 879 -4.25 7.49 32.20
C PHE A 879 -4.06 8.29 30.91
N VAL A 880 -3.67 9.54 31.06
CA VAL A 880 -3.16 10.39 29.99
C VAL A 880 -1.66 10.53 30.18
N PHE A 881 -0.87 10.05 29.22
CA PHE A 881 0.58 10.18 29.23
C PHE A 881 1.00 11.33 28.33
N GLU A 882 1.79 12.27 28.84
CA GLU A 882 2.28 13.43 28.08
C GLU A 882 3.80 13.56 28.21
N ILE A 883 4.48 13.70 27.06
CA ILE A 883 5.92 13.89 26.98
C ILE A 883 6.26 15.37 26.88
N HIS A 884 7.15 15.84 27.75
CA HIS A 884 7.68 17.20 27.80
C HIS A 884 9.18 17.20 27.53
N GLY A 885 9.61 17.82 26.42
CA GLY A 885 11.02 17.89 26.02
C GLY A 885 11.55 16.60 25.39
N HIS A 886 12.87 16.55 25.22
CA HIS A 886 13.63 15.40 24.70
C HIS A 886 14.96 15.27 25.47
N GLY A 887 15.61 14.10 25.39
CA GLY A 887 16.89 13.84 26.05
C GLY A 887 17.10 12.37 26.45
N ASP A 888 18.18 12.10 27.20
CA ASP A 888 18.57 10.74 27.61
C ASP A 888 18.22 10.44 29.08
N SER A 889 17.80 11.46 29.82
CA SER A 889 17.32 11.33 31.19
C SER A 889 15.89 11.83 31.32
N TYR A 890 15.16 11.37 32.33
CA TYR A 890 13.76 11.75 32.52
C TYR A 890 13.34 11.80 33.98
N THR A 891 12.27 12.54 34.27
CA THR A 891 11.51 12.46 35.51
C THR A 891 10.03 12.25 35.20
N VAL A 892 9.32 11.52 36.06
CA VAL A 892 7.89 11.22 35.87
C VAL A 892 7.10 11.83 37.02
N LYS A 893 5.93 12.41 36.71
CA LYS A 893 4.97 12.89 37.70
C LYS A 893 3.60 12.26 37.46
N LEU A 894 2.95 11.88 38.55
CA LEU A 894 1.56 11.43 38.59
C LEU A 894 0.71 12.50 39.29
N ASP A 895 -0.25 13.06 38.57
CA ASP A 895 -1.11 14.16 39.03
C ASP A 895 -0.30 15.33 39.66
N GLY A 896 0.81 15.66 39.01
CA GLY A 896 1.74 16.73 39.42
C GLY A 896 2.73 16.36 40.53
N ASN A 897 2.63 15.18 41.14
CA ASN A 897 3.54 14.71 42.18
C ASN A 897 4.65 13.82 41.59
N PRO A 898 5.91 13.92 42.04
CA PRO A 898 6.97 13.01 41.61
C PRO A 898 6.58 11.55 41.82
N LEU A 899 6.80 10.73 40.80
CA LEU A 899 6.47 9.32 40.80
C LEU A 899 7.76 8.49 40.78
N GLU A 900 7.90 7.58 41.74
CA GLU A 900 8.95 6.55 41.78
C GLU A 900 8.30 5.17 41.90
N GLY A 901 8.68 4.24 41.04
CA GLY A 901 8.21 2.84 41.09
C GLY A 901 6.85 2.60 40.42
N PHE A 902 6.12 1.61 40.93
CA PHE A 902 4.87 1.12 40.35
C PHE A 902 3.64 1.94 40.80
N PHE A 903 2.65 2.11 39.91
CA PHE A 903 1.40 2.81 40.20
C PHE A 903 0.20 2.16 39.47
N GLY A 904 -1.00 2.75 39.59
CA GLY A 904 -2.20 2.35 38.85
C GLY A 904 -3.08 1.32 39.55
N LYS A 905 -2.51 0.43 40.36
CA LYS A 905 -3.29 -0.52 41.17
C LYS A 905 -4.14 0.21 42.20
N GLU A 906 -5.41 -0.20 42.34
CA GLU A 906 -6.40 0.41 43.25
C GLU A 906 -6.77 1.88 42.93
N MET A 907 -6.22 2.46 41.87
CA MET A 907 -6.58 3.80 41.40
C MET A 907 -7.90 3.76 40.65
N THR A 908 -8.63 4.88 40.66
CA THR A 908 -9.94 5.01 40.01
C THR A 908 -10.10 6.39 39.38
N GLY A 909 -10.75 6.46 38.22
CA GLY A 909 -10.98 7.71 37.51
C GLY A 909 -9.83 8.08 36.56
N GLU A 910 -9.75 9.35 36.20
CA GLU A 910 -8.76 9.86 35.24
C GLU A 910 -7.54 10.43 35.96
N HIS A 911 -6.36 10.07 35.47
CA HIS A 911 -5.07 10.47 36.03
C HIS A 911 -4.13 10.94 34.92
N LYS A 912 -3.25 11.87 35.25
CA LYS A 912 -2.25 12.40 34.32
C LYS A 912 -0.85 11.96 34.71
N VAL A 913 -0.10 11.43 33.73
CA VAL A 913 1.30 11.06 33.84
C VAL A 913 2.12 11.98 32.95
N ASP A 914 2.86 12.91 33.55
CA ASP A 914 3.76 13.81 32.82
C ASP A 914 5.19 13.23 32.85
N ILE A 915 5.79 13.04 31.68
CA ILE A 915 7.15 12.56 31.48
C ILE A 915 8.01 13.75 31.02
N TYR A 916 8.91 14.23 31.86
CA TYR A 916 9.82 15.32 31.53
C TYR A 916 11.19 14.77 31.14
N ALA A 917 11.57 14.94 29.88
CA ALA A 917 12.87 14.54 29.35
C ALA A 917 13.89 15.68 29.43
N HIS A 918 15.15 15.33 29.67
CA HIS A 918 16.25 16.28 29.81
C HIS A 918 17.51 15.75 29.13
N GLU A 919 18.21 16.63 28.40
CA GLU A 919 19.58 16.38 27.96
C GLU A 919 20.50 16.26 29.18
N THR A 920 21.37 15.25 29.17
CA THR A 920 22.44 15.14 30.16
C THR A 920 23.52 16.18 29.87
N GLU A 921 23.86 17.01 30.87
CA GLU A 921 24.94 18.02 30.81
C GLU A 921 26.33 17.43 30.54
#